data_AF-A0A954M2Z8-F1
#
_entry.id   AF-A0A954M2Z8-F1
#
_cell.length_a   1.000
_cell.length_b   1.000
_cell.length_c   1.000
_cell.angle_alpha   90.00
_cell.angle_beta   90.00
_cell.angle_gamma   90.00
#
_symmetry.space_group_name_H-M   'P 1'
#
loop_
_entity.id
_entity.type
_entity.pdbx_description
1 polymer ?
#
loop_
_entity_poly.entity_id
_entity_poly.type
_entity_poly.pdbx_seq_one_letter_code
_entity_poly.pdbx_strand_id
1 'polypeptide(L)'
;MENWFFSKRKSRRPQVQESLREQLEDRILFDGVPDAPLAPEQPVDDPLAPATDVSPMETADLTVETFEAAARTEVVFVDKRVGNYQELVAELLREGGKEVYFLDRESDGLQQINDTLAGRMDIDAVHLISHGEQGQLRLGSSLLTLDSMQDVYADQLQLLGSHLSDSADILVYGCNFAQGEGGAIPAQLLADLTGADIAASTDDTGHESLSGNWVLELQIGSIEAMVTISGEMQQRWGGLLAEPIAAFLISDQTDEVIKLTDRTNTATAVVLGPMTNTFNVEALVRDTTTGNIYASDNDRFGIVDLENGTVNVLGSFGTVGGHSLNQVVSLGIHPQTGEIWAVHATGSSPDVLFKVNKATGAYDPTAFGGTGYLLVDTVAAGVGASIDDITWAPDPSNPSQWNLYATMASRLIRINPLTGAVTDIGLFGTNITDMEGLSADENGNLWGTTGNSSGLTNRVWTINKSTGAATLVGQMPVGGDYEGIVFLTQPVDLEARITVSQTTADEGDFVTYVIQVENTDANILASGVQLQSLVPSGLTFVSSSATKGTWNDSTGVWSIGVMNAATTQTLHVTYRVNAGTAGQTINRVAEIFRSDNPDPDSDPDNGVLSEDDQESVSLTVASSANTPPVANPNSYSTIQNTALNVTGSAHVNLLQND
;
A
#
# COMPACT_ATOMS: atom_id res chain seq x y z
N MET A 1 70.06 39.80 -30.24
CA MET A 1 68.74 39.62 -29.62
C MET A 1 68.41 38.12 -29.57
N GLU A 2 69.16 37.25 -28.89
CA GLU A 2 69.68 37.31 -27.51
C GLU A 2 68.58 37.35 -26.44
N ASN A 3 68.52 36.22 -25.71
CA ASN A 3 68.45 36.09 -24.25
C ASN A 3 67.14 36.50 -23.55
N TRP A 4 66.55 35.72 -22.62
CA TRP A 4 67.05 34.55 -21.83
C TRP A 4 65.83 33.74 -21.27
N PHE A 5 65.93 32.55 -20.64
CA PHE A 5 67.09 31.72 -20.27
C PHE A 5 66.87 30.20 -20.49
N PHE A 6 66.37 29.42 -19.50
CA PHE A 6 66.44 27.94 -19.48
C PHE A 6 65.41 27.24 -18.56
N SER A 7 65.06 26.00 -18.91
CA SER A 7 65.09 24.85 -17.97
C SER A 7 65.45 23.54 -18.71
N LYS A 8 65.84 22.47 -17.99
CA LYS A 8 66.61 21.33 -18.53
C LYS A 8 65.84 19.99 -18.58
N ARG A 9 66.36 19.05 -19.41
CA ARG A 9 65.86 17.67 -19.58
C ARG A 9 66.57 16.64 -18.67
N LYS A 10 65.75 15.71 -18.15
CA LYS A 10 65.96 14.24 -18.02
C LYS A 10 67.00 13.62 -17.06
N SER A 11 66.47 12.71 -16.23
CA SER A 11 66.89 11.29 -16.01
C SER A 11 67.94 10.94 -14.94
N ARG A 12 67.49 10.23 -13.87
CA ARG A 12 67.75 8.79 -13.64
C ARG A 12 66.89 8.20 -12.50
N ARG A 13 66.79 6.86 -12.46
CA ARG A 13 66.23 6.00 -11.38
C ARG A 13 67.40 5.35 -10.59
N PRO A 14 67.16 4.58 -9.51
CA PRO A 14 66.23 4.74 -8.38
C PRO A 14 66.95 4.58 -7.01
N GLN A 15 66.27 4.79 -5.88
CA GLN A 15 66.67 4.17 -4.60
C GLN A 15 65.46 3.97 -3.67
N VAL A 16 65.58 3.02 -2.73
CA VAL A 16 64.54 2.61 -1.77
C VAL A 16 64.79 3.32 -0.43
N GLN A 17 63.75 3.82 0.23
CA GLN A 17 63.69 3.87 1.70
C GLN A 17 62.26 3.97 2.24
N GLU A 18 62.04 3.19 3.30
CA GLU A 18 61.13 3.35 4.45
C GLU A 18 59.83 4.17 4.34
N SER A 19 58.72 3.48 4.60
CA SER A 19 57.46 4.06 5.04
C SER A 19 57.55 4.53 6.49
N LEU A 20 57.25 5.81 6.76
CA LEU A 20 57.03 6.30 8.12
C LEU A 20 55.53 6.42 8.40
N ARG A 21 55.05 5.77 9.47
CA ARG A 21 53.72 5.97 10.05
C ARG A 21 53.85 6.78 11.33
N GLU A 22 53.06 7.82 11.47
CA GLU A 22 52.79 8.55 12.71
C GLU A 22 51.31 8.97 12.69
N GLN A 23 50.55 9.01 13.78
CA GLN A 23 50.72 8.42 15.13
C GLN A 23 49.28 8.12 15.64
N LEU A 24 49.11 7.08 16.46
CA LEU A 24 47.90 6.85 17.26
C LEU A 24 48.35 6.63 18.71
N GLU A 25 47.63 7.19 19.68
CA GLU A 25 48.01 7.11 21.10
C GLU A 25 47.54 5.81 21.76
N ASP A 26 48.36 5.31 22.69
CA ASP A 26 48.19 3.99 23.30
C ASP A 26 47.08 3.93 24.37
N ARG A 27 46.36 2.81 24.42
CA ARG A 27 45.66 2.34 25.63
C ARG A 27 46.31 1.06 26.14
N ILE A 28 46.77 1.09 27.38
CA ILE A 28 47.53 0.01 28.02
C ILE A 28 46.64 -1.23 28.23
N LEU A 29 47.14 -2.38 27.77
CA LEU A 29 46.66 -3.71 28.10
C LEU A 29 47.70 -4.39 29.03
N PHE A 30 47.26 -5.24 29.95
CA PHE A 30 48.16 -6.05 30.79
C PHE A 30 47.73 -7.52 30.82
N ASP A 31 48.73 -8.40 30.91
CA ASP A 31 48.65 -9.86 30.73
C ASP A 31 48.87 -10.62 32.06
N GLY A 32 48.50 -11.91 32.10
CA GLY A 32 49.00 -12.86 33.11
C GLY A 32 47.97 -13.81 33.73
N VAL A 33 47.78 -14.99 33.12
CA VAL A 33 47.30 -16.21 33.81
C VAL A 33 48.52 -17.06 34.19
N PRO A 34 48.47 -17.93 35.23
CA PRO A 34 48.30 -19.36 34.91
C PRO A 34 47.58 -20.25 35.96
N ASP A 35 47.01 -21.34 35.45
CA ASP A 35 46.75 -22.66 36.07
C ASP A 35 45.77 -22.85 37.26
N ALA A 36 45.26 -24.08 37.34
CA ALA A 36 44.19 -24.60 38.21
C ALA A 36 44.75 -25.58 39.29
N PRO A 37 44.00 -26.37 40.15
CA PRO A 37 42.72 -27.05 39.86
C PRO A 37 41.66 -27.26 41.00
N LEU A 38 40.42 -27.56 40.56
CA LEU A 38 39.44 -28.54 41.09
C LEU A 38 39.04 -28.63 42.61
N ALA A 39 37.74 -28.42 42.84
CA ALA A 39 36.83 -29.20 43.71
C ALA A 39 36.85 -28.93 45.26
N PRO A 40 35.95 -29.51 46.10
CA PRO A 40 34.85 -28.70 46.68
C PRO A 40 34.57 -28.95 48.19
N GLU A 41 33.39 -28.49 48.65
CA GLU A 41 32.58 -28.90 49.84
C GLU A 41 32.27 -27.84 50.94
N GLN A 42 31.06 -28.00 51.47
CA GLN A 42 30.26 -27.30 52.50
C GLN A 42 30.87 -27.37 53.93
N PRO A 43 30.15 -27.07 55.05
CA PRO A 43 29.23 -25.96 55.42
C PRO A 43 29.91 -24.94 56.42
N VAL A 44 29.46 -24.42 57.60
CA VAL A 44 28.34 -24.60 58.57
C VAL A 44 28.09 -23.35 59.48
N ASP A 45 26.86 -23.26 60.02
CA ASP A 45 26.36 -22.76 61.33
C ASP A 45 26.68 -21.38 61.98
N ASP A 46 25.58 -20.78 62.47
CA ASP A 46 25.40 -19.71 63.48
C ASP A 46 25.71 -20.22 64.92
N PRO A 47 26.02 -19.36 65.95
CA PRO A 47 24.95 -19.01 66.91
C PRO A 47 25.07 -17.68 67.74
N LEU A 48 23.88 -17.19 68.16
CA LEU A 48 23.54 -16.53 69.45
C LEU A 48 23.95 -15.06 69.78
N ALA A 49 22.94 -14.17 69.75
CA ALA A 49 22.21 -13.53 70.89
C ALA A 49 22.98 -12.97 72.15
N PRO A 50 22.42 -12.02 72.96
CA PRO A 50 20.99 -11.73 73.16
C PRO A 50 20.57 -10.24 73.19
N ALA A 51 19.29 -9.97 73.49
CA ALA A 51 18.64 -8.65 73.46
C ALA A 51 17.98 -8.23 74.79
N THR A 52 17.73 -6.92 74.94
CA THR A 52 16.84 -6.20 75.91
C THR A 52 16.58 -4.81 75.33
N ASP A 53 15.46 -4.10 75.52
CA ASP A 53 14.17 -4.36 76.19
C ASP A 53 13.14 -3.32 75.68
N VAL A 54 11.89 -3.71 75.43
CA VAL A 54 10.63 -2.95 75.71
C VAL A 54 9.39 -3.77 75.30
N SER A 55 8.30 -3.62 76.05
CA SER A 55 6.92 -4.03 75.68
C SER A 55 5.90 -3.42 76.65
N PRO A 56 4.61 -3.30 76.29
CA PRO A 56 4.04 -3.04 74.97
C PRO A 56 3.06 -1.82 75.01
N MET A 57 2.53 -1.37 73.87
CA MET A 57 1.32 -0.54 73.86
C MET A 57 0.40 -0.86 72.67
N GLU A 58 -0.81 -1.30 73.02
CA GLU A 58 -2.10 -1.29 72.31
C GLU A 58 -2.12 -1.29 70.76
N THR A 59 -2.68 -2.37 70.19
CA THR A 59 -2.97 -2.51 68.77
C THR A 59 -4.17 -1.65 68.35
N ALA A 60 -3.94 -0.66 67.48
CA ALA A 60 -4.99 -0.09 66.65
C ALA A 60 -5.26 -1.02 65.45
N ASP A 61 -6.53 -1.36 65.22
CA ASP A 61 -6.95 -2.22 64.12
C ASP A 61 -6.92 -1.41 62.80
N LEU A 62 -6.04 -1.78 61.87
CA LEU A 62 -5.92 -1.16 60.56
C LEU A 62 -6.45 -2.12 59.51
N THR A 63 -7.76 -2.08 59.31
CA THR A 63 -8.43 -2.68 58.16
C THR A 63 -7.93 -2.00 56.88
N VAL A 64 -7.04 -2.67 56.15
CA VAL A 64 -6.68 -2.29 54.78
C VAL A 64 -7.87 -2.65 53.90
N GLU A 65 -8.72 -1.67 53.59
CA GLU A 65 -9.72 -1.80 52.54
C GLU A 65 -8.99 -1.85 51.19
N THR A 66 -8.85 -3.05 50.66
CA THR A 66 -8.45 -3.27 49.26
C THR A 66 -9.60 -2.82 48.38
N PHE A 67 -9.54 -1.58 47.91
CA PHE A 67 -10.38 -1.14 46.80
C PHE A 67 -10.01 -1.98 45.57
N GLU A 68 -10.90 -2.89 45.18
CA GLU A 68 -10.93 -3.32 43.78
C GLU A 68 -11.20 -2.07 42.94
N ALA A 69 -10.31 -1.78 42.00
CA ALA A 69 -10.61 -0.75 40.99
C ALA A 69 -11.86 -1.20 40.23
N ALA A 70 -12.80 -0.28 40.01
CA ALA A 70 -13.97 -0.58 39.20
C ALA A 70 -13.50 -0.99 37.79
N ALA A 71 -14.14 -1.99 37.21
CA ALA A 71 -13.86 -2.39 35.84
C ALA A 71 -14.25 -1.25 34.89
N ARG A 72 -13.27 -0.70 34.18
CA ARG A 72 -13.46 0.38 33.22
C ARG A 72 -14.23 -0.11 32.00
N THR A 73 -15.11 0.73 31.47
CA THR A 73 -15.87 0.50 30.25
C THR A 73 -15.03 0.98 29.06
N GLU A 74 -14.23 0.10 28.49
CA GLU A 74 -13.30 0.43 27.40
C GLU A 74 -13.72 -0.21 26.07
N VAL A 75 -13.76 0.59 25.02
CA VAL A 75 -14.24 0.20 23.68
C VAL A 75 -13.09 0.35 22.67
N VAL A 76 -12.92 -0.65 21.80
CA VAL A 76 -11.95 -0.62 20.70
C VAL A 76 -12.70 -0.56 19.36
N PHE A 77 -12.41 0.47 18.57
CA PHE A 77 -12.78 0.54 17.17
C PHE A 77 -11.55 0.22 16.31
N VAL A 78 -11.73 -0.72 15.39
CA VAL A 78 -10.68 -1.16 14.45
C VAL A 78 -11.15 -0.87 13.04
N ASP A 79 -10.43 -0.02 12.30
CA ASP A 79 -10.69 0.21 10.88
C ASP A 79 -10.29 -1.03 10.08
N LYS A 80 -11.19 -1.52 9.22
CA LYS A 80 -10.93 -2.70 8.38
C LYS A 80 -9.78 -2.50 7.39
N ARG A 81 -9.40 -1.26 7.05
CA ARG A 81 -8.27 -0.99 6.13
C ARG A 81 -6.92 -1.40 6.71
N VAL A 82 -6.79 -1.51 8.03
CA VAL A 82 -5.57 -1.99 8.69
C VAL A 82 -5.31 -3.43 8.26
N GLY A 83 -4.39 -3.64 7.33
CA GLY A 83 -4.06 -4.99 6.82
C GLY A 83 -3.76 -5.96 7.97
N ASN A 84 -4.29 -7.19 7.88
CA ASN A 84 -4.25 -8.20 8.95
C ASN A 84 -4.94 -7.81 10.28
N TYR A 85 -5.87 -6.84 10.32
CA TYR A 85 -6.62 -6.48 11.54
C TYR A 85 -7.27 -7.67 12.26
N GLN A 86 -7.58 -8.75 11.53
CA GLN A 86 -8.12 -10.00 12.05
C GLN A 86 -7.19 -10.63 13.10
N GLU A 87 -5.87 -10.47 12.99
CA GLU A 87 -4.92 -10.91 14.01
C GLU A 87 -5.03 -10.10 15.30
N LEU A 88 -5.10 -8.75 15.20
CA LEU A 88 -5.29 -7.87 16.36
C LEU A 88 -6.60 -8.20 17.08
N VAL A 89 -7.69 -8.33 16.33
CA VAL A 89 -9.03 -8.60 16.87
C VAL A 89 -9.13 -10.00 17.49
N ALA A 90 -8.52 -11.03 16.88
CA ALA A 90 -8.45 -12.35 17.48
C ALA A 90 -7.68 -12.39 18.81
N GLU A 91 -6.78 -11.43 19.04
CA GLU A 91 -5.99 -11.31 20.25
C GLU A 91 -6.69 -10.45 21.33
N LEU A 92 -7.28 -9.31 20.94
CA LEU A 92 -8.15 -8.50 21.80
C LEU A 92 -9.33 -9.32 22.36
N LEU A 93 -9.96 -10.15 21.53
CA LEU A 93 -11.05 -11.05 21.96
C LEU A 93 -10.56 -12.24 22.80
N ARG A 94 -9.25 -12.54 22.80
CA ARG A 94 -8.61 -13.56 23.64
C ARG A 94 -8.27 -13.02 25.02
N GLU A 95 -7.74 -11.80 25.12
CA GLU A 95 -7.49 -11.14 26.41
C GLU A 95 -8.82 -10.79 27.09
N GLY A 96 -9.78 -10.24 26.33
CA GLY A 96 -11.08 -9.83 26.82
C GLY A 96 -11.02 -8.55 27.66
N GLY A 97 -12.14 -8.24 28.34
CA GLY A 97 -12.26 -7.03 29.18
C GLY A 97 -12.47 -5.72 28.41
N LYS A 98 -12.46 -5.74 27.07
CA LYS A 98 -12.84 -4.62 26.20
C LYS A 98 -13.91 -5.07 25.19
N GLU A 99 -14.71 -4.13 24.70
CA GLU A 99 -15.68 -4.37 23.62
C GLU A 99 -15.06 -3.96 22.28
N VAL A 100 -15.03 -4.87 21.30
CA VAL A 100 -14.37 -4.64 19.99
C VAL A 100 -15.41 -4.50 18.89
N TYR A 101 -15.31 -3.42 18.12
CA TYR A 101 -16.14 -3.10 16.96
C TYR A 101 -15.28 -2.78 15.74
N PHE A 102 -15.83 -3.00 14.55
CA PHE A 102 -15.18 -2.69 13.29
C PHE A 102 -15.73 -1.38 12.71
N LEU A 103 -14.88 -0.57 12.10
CA LEU A 103 -15.31 0.49 11.19
C LEU A 103 -15.27 -0.07 9.77
N ASP A 104 -16.42 -0.07 9.12
CA ASP A 104 -16.58 -0.42 7.72
C ASP A 104 -15.91 0.62 6.81
N ARG A 105 -15.20 0.16 5.75
CA ARG A 105 -14.32 1.02 4.94
C ARG A 105 -15.05 2.21 4.31
N GLU A 106 -16.22 1.99 3.72
CA GLU A 106 -16.91 3.02 2.92
C GLU A 106 -17.92 3.86 3.72
N SER A 107 -18.25 3.43 4.93
CA SER A 107 -19.16 4.15 5.82
C SER A 107 -18.41 5.21 6.67
N ASP A 108 -19.04 6.35 6.94
CA ASP A 108 -18.43 7.42 7.77
C ASP A 108 -18.12 6.89 9.18
N GLY A 109 -16.84 6.83 9.56
CA GLY A 109 -16.40 6.16 10.79
C GLY A 109 -16.85 6.88 12.05
N LEU A 110 -16.93 8.22 12.04
CA LEU A 110 -17.49 8.96 13.18
C LEU A 110 -18.99 8.71 13.33
N GLN A 111 -19.75 8.54 12.24
CA GLN A 111 -21.13 8.10 12.32
C GLN A 111 -21.24 6.68 12.89
N GLN A 112 -20.41 5.75 12.41
CA GLN A 112 -20.37 4.36 12.90
C GLN A 112 -20.03 4.27 14.39
N ILE A 113 -19.07 5.06 14.88
CA ILE A 113 -18.73 5.17 16.31
C ILE A 113 -19.95 5.68 17.09
N ASN A 114 -20.54 6.79 16.69
CA ASN A 114 -21.69 7.38 17.39
C ASN A 114 -22.94 6.47 17.40
N ASP A 115 -23.24 5.79 16.28
CA ASP A 115 -24.35 4.82 16.22
C ASP A 115 -24.06 3.56 17.06
N THR A 116 -22.80 3.15 17.20
CA THR A 116 -22.38 2.06 18.10
C THR A 116 -22.48 2.46 19.57
N LEU A 117 -22.20 3.72 19.89
CA LEU A 117 -22.28 4.27 21.25
C LEU A 117 -23.67 4.82 21.62
N ALA A 118 -24.63 4.82 20.68
CA ALA A 118 -25.95 5.41 20.85
C ALA A 118 -26.71 4.86 22.08
N GLY A 119 -26.95 5.74 23.05
CA GLY A 119 -27.62 5.40 24.32
C GLY A 119 -26.71 4.82 25.41
N ARG A 120 -25.41 4.72 25.16
CA ARG A 120 -24.36 4.52 26.17
C ARG A 120 -23.93 5.88 26.74
N MET A 121 -23.39 5.83 27.96
CA MET A 121 -22.75 6.92 28.70
C MET A 121 -21.66 6.29 29.57
N ASP A 122 -20.87 7.10 30.28
CA ASP A 122 -19.89 6.62 31.27
C ASP A 122 -18.84 5.66 30.66
N ILE A 123 -18.42 5.91 29.42
CA ILE A 123 -17.31 5.20 28.77
C ILE A 123 -15.98 5.76 29.27
N ASP A 124 -15.11 4.87 29.74
CA ASP A 124 -13.84 5.21 30.38
C ASP A 124 -12.68 5.33 29.37
N ALA A 125 -12.72 4.59 28.25
CA ALA A 125 -11.74 4.77 27.18
C ALA A 125 -12.27 4.36 25.81
N VAL A 126 -11.83 5.06 24.77
CA VAL A 126 -12.02 4.69 23.36
C VAL A 126 -10.65 4.50 22.70
N HIS A 127 -10.40 3.30 22.20
CA HIS A 127 -9.21 2.94 21.44
C HIS A 127 -9.54 3.00 19.95
N LEU A 128 -8.79 3.78 19.17
CA LEU A 128 -8.95 3.94 17.73
C LEU A 128 -7.73 3.33 17.01
N ILE A 129 -7.89 2.14 16.44
CA ILE A 129 -6.85 1.45 15.66
C ILE A 129 -7.16 1.68 14.18
N SER A 130 -6.33 2.48 13.51
CA SER A 130 -6.56 2.89 12.12
C SER A 130 -5.29 3.45 11.46
N HIS A 131 -5.40 3.90 10.21
CA HIS A 131 -4.33 4.59 9.50
C HIS A 131 -4.21 6.07 9.85
N GLY A 132 -2.97 6.54 9.95
CA GLY A 132 -2.64 7.93 10.24
C GLY A 132 -1.45 8.45 9.43
N GLU A 133 -1.39 9.77 9.36
CA GLU A 133 -0.30 10.59 8.80
C GLU A 133 -0.17 11.87 9.65
N GLN A 134 0.85 12.71 9.43
CA GLN A 134 1.02 13.95 10.23
C GLN A 134 -0.25 14.83 10.25
N GLY A 135 -0.90 14.90 11.41
CA GLY A 135 -2.13 15.66 11.61
C GLY A 135 -3.37 15.10 10.92
N GLN A 136 -3.34 13.84 10.49
CA GLN A 136 -4.43 13.16 9.77
C GLN A 136 -4.71 11.77 10.35
N LEU A 137 -5.98 11.45 10.58
CA LEU A 137 -6.44 10.12 11.01
C LEU A 137 -7.63 9.68 10.14
N ARG A 138 -7.56 8.48 9.56
CA ARG A 138 -8.71 7.89 8.84
C ARG A 138 -9.60 7.11 9.81
N LEU A 139 -10.91 7.15 9.62
CA LEU A 139 -11.88 6.32 10.33
C LEU A 139 -13.05 6.02 9.36
N GLY A 140 -13.12 4.79 8.84
CA GLY A 140 -14.01 4.48 7.71
C GLY A 140 -13.74 5.42 6.54
N SER A 141 -14.77 5.97 5.91
CA SER A 141 -14.61 7.00 4.87
C SER A 141 -14.35 8.42 5.42
N SER A 142 -14.33 8.60 6.75
CA SER A 142 -13.97 9.88 7.38
C SER A 142 -12.46 10.09 7.39
N LEU A 143 -12.00 11.30 7.02
CA LEU A 143 -10.61 11.73 7.18
C LEU A 143 -10.56 12.93 8.14
N LEU A 144 -10.07 12.71 9.36
CA LEU A 144 -9.94 13.73 10.38
C LEU A 144 -8.64 14.51 10.18
N THR A 145 -8.77 15.79 9.85
CA THR A 145 -7.68 16.77 9.73
C THR A 145 -8.03 18.00 10.56
N LEU A 146 -7.09 18.95 10.72
CA LEU A 146 -7.37 20.20 11.41
C LEU A 146 -8.62 20.92 10.86
N ASP A 147 -8.78 20.94 9.54
CA ASP A 147 -9.87 21.65 8.88
C ASP A 147 -11.17 20.81 8.94
N SER A 148 -11.13 19.51 8.65
CA SER A 148 -12.34 18.68 8.65
C SER A 148 -12.93 18.49 10.05
N MET A 149 -12.10 18.45 11.10
CA MET A 149 -12.57 18.42 12.49
C MET A 149 -13.27 19.71 12.93
N GLN A 150 -12.96 20.86 12.31
CA GLN A 150 -13.67 22.13 12.57
C GLN A 150 -14.92 22.29 11.69
N ASP A 151 -14.79 22.07 10.38
CA ASP A 151 -15.81 22.46 9.39
C ASP A 151 -16.82 21.36 9.05
N VAL A 152 -16.51 20.08 9.33
CA VAL A 152 -17.34 18.92 8.94
C VAL A 152 -17.74 18.07 10.15
N TYR A 153 -16.77 17.73 11.00
CA TYR A 153 -16.91 16.67 12.00
C TYR A 153 -17.11 17.16 13.45
N ALA A 154 -17.10 18.47 13.68
CA ALA A 154 -17.19 19.06 15.03
C ALA A 154 -18.41 18.57 15.83
N ASP A 155 -19.59 18.46 15.21
CA ASP A 155 -20.82 18.01 15.86
C ASP A 155 -20.78 16.51 16.20
N GLN A 156 -20.16 15.67 15.36
CA GLN A 156 -20.00 14.23 15.62
C GLN A 156 -18.92 13.93 16.67
N LEU A 157 -17.88 14.76 16.77
CA LEU A 157 -16.87 14.66 17.84
C LEU A 157 -17.41 15.11 19.20
N GLN A 158 -18.25 16.15 19.23
CA GLN A 158 -19.01 16.54 20.43
C GLN A 158 -20.05 15.47 20.82
N LEU A 159 -20.69 14.80 19.84
CA LEU A 159 -21.59 13.68 20.10
C LEU A 159 -20.83 12.48 20.71
N LEU A 160 -19.65 12.15 20.18
CA LEU A 160 -18.76 11.13 20.74
C LEU A 160 -18.43 11.47 22.21
N GLY A 161 -17.99 12.71 22.46
CA GLY A 161 -17.76 13.22 23.82
C GLY A 161 -18.94 13.03 24.78
N SER A 162 -20.18 13.18 24.30
CA SER A 162 -21.38 12.98 25.12
C SER A 162 -21.67 11.53 25.56
N HIS A 163 -20.93 10.55 25.01
CA HIS A 163 -20.96 9.15 25.44
C HIS A 163 -19.86 8.80 26.46
N LEU A 164 -18.88 9.69 26.65
CA LEU A 164 -17.70 9.49 27.49
C LEU A 164 -17.96 9.90 28.95
N SER A 165 -17.06 9.48 29.84
CA SER A 165 -16.98 9.94 31.23
C SER A 165 -16.18 11.23 31.38
N ASP A 166 -16.32 11.91 32.53
CA ASP A 166 -15.56 13.15 32.89
C ASP A 166 -14.02 12.96 32.94
N SER A 167 -13.52 11.72 32.84
CA SER A 167 -12.10 11.36 32.82
C SER A 167 -11.86 10.19 31.84
N ALA A 168 -12.36 10.34 30.62
CA ALA A 168 -12.21 9.36 29.57
C ALA A 168 -10.95 9.56 28.75
N ASP A 169 -10.30 8.46 28.36
CA ASP A 169 -9.18 8.49 27.41
C ASP A 169 -9.67 8.29 25.96
N ILE A 170 -9.02 8.94 24.98
CA ILE A 170 -9.01 8.47 23.59
C ILE A 170 -7.57 8.13 23.18
N LEU A 171 -7.33 6.86 22.84
CA LEU A 171 -6.03 6.33 22.43
C LEU A 171 -6.01 6.14 20.92
N VAL A 172 -5.20 6.96 20.22
CA VAL A 172 -5.10 6.99 18.76
C VAL A 172 -3.88 6.21 18.29
N TYR A 173 -4.12 4.96 17.87
CA TYR A 173 -3.13 4.10 17.22
C TYR A 173 -3.22 4.31 15.70
N GLY A 174 -2.59 5.38 15.22
CA GLY A 174 -2.40 5.66 13.79
C GLY A 174 -1.07 6.38 13.61
N CYS A 175 -0.25 5.93 12.65
CA CYS A 175 1.12 6.40 12.50
C CYS A 175 1.20 7.92 12.37
N ASN A 176 2.19 8.53 13.02
CA ASN A 176 2.54 9.93 12.90
C ASN A 176 1.42 10.95 13.19
N PHE A 177 0.23 10.55 13.66
CA PHE A 177 -0.92 11.45 13.82
C PHE A 177 -0.57 12.69 14.64
N ALA A 178 0.14 12.51 15.76
CA ALA A 178 0.59 13.57 16.65
C ALA A 178 2.00 14.12 16.33
N GLN A 179 2.61 13.76 15.19
CA GLN A 179 3.99 14.14 14.85
C GLN A 179 4.18 15.66 14.80
N GLY A 180 4.97 16.20 15.73
CA GLY A 180 5.38 17.61 15.76
C GLY A 180 4.24 18.61 15.90
N GLU A 181 4.50 19.88 15.58
CA GLU A 181 3.50 20.96 15.67
C GLU A 181 2.29 20.73 14.74
N GLY A 182 2.53 20.10 13.57
CA GLY A 182 1.49 19.76 12.60
C GLY A 182 0.50 18.69 13.09
N GLY A 183 0.94 17.74 13.91
CA GLY A 183 0.08 16.72 14.52
C GLY A 183 -0.49 17.09 15.89
N ALA A 184 0.28 17.82 16.72
CA ALA A 184 -0.16 18.21 18.05
C ALA A 184 -1.35 19.19 18.05
N ILE A 185 -1.50 20.02 17.01
CA ILE A 185 -2.65 20.94 16.89
C ILE A 185 -3.96 20.18 16.60
N PRO A 186 -4.05 19.27 15.61
CA PRO A 186 -5.15 18.31 15.45
C PRO A 186 -5.46 17.50 16.71
N ALA A 187 -4.46 16.97 17.41
CA ALA A 187 -4.68 16.20 18.63
C ALA A 187 -5.28 17.05 19.77
N GLN A 188 -4.85 18.30 19.93
CA GLN A 188 -5.48 19.23 20.88
C GLN A 188 -6.91 19.58 20.48
N LEU A 189 -7.20 19.75 19.19
CA LEU A 189 -8.58 19.98 18.73
C LEU A 189 -9.48 18.76 19.00
N LEU A 190 -8.96 17.53 18.86
CA LEU A 190 -9.69 16.31 19.21
C LEU A 190 -10.04 16.28 20.71
N ALA A 191 -9.10 16.66 21.59
CA ALA A 191 -9.36 16.86 23.02
C ALA A 191 -10.44 17.92 23.26
N ASP A 192 -10.28 19.10 22.66
CA ASP A 192 -11.17 20.26 22.85
C ASP A 192 -12.62 19.98 22.38
N LEU A 193 -12.81 19.14 21.34
CA LEU A 193 -14.12 18.78 20.79
C LEU A 193 -14.80 17.61 21.52
N THR A 194 -14.03 16.63 21.98
CA THR A 194 -14.56 15.44 22.68
C THR A 194 -14.67 15.63 24.19
N GLY A 195 -13.88 16.54 24.77
CA GLY A 195 -13.74 16.71 26.22
C GLY A 195 -12.92 15.61 26.89
N ALA A 196 -12.30 14.71 26.11
CA ALA A 196 -11.50 13.59 26.60
C ALA A 196 -10.00 13.92 26.62
N ASP A 197 -9.27 13.21 27.48
CA ASP A 197 -7.81 13.24 27.51
C ASP A 197 -7.26 12.31 26.40
N ILE A 198 -6.24 12.77 25.65
CA ILE A 198 -5.80 12.15 24.39
C ILE A 198 -4.39 11.59 24.53
N ALA A 199 -4.20 10.33 24.13
CA ALA A 199 -2.88 9.75 23.86
C ALA A 199 -2.76 9.37 22.39
N ALA A 200 -1.68 9.79 21.73
CA ALA A 200 -1.48 9.58 20.30
C ALA A 200 -0.02 9.32 19.93
N SER A 201 0.20 8.48 18.91
CA SER A 201 1.52 8.20 18.35
C SER A 201 2.08 9.38 17.56
N THR A 202 3.37 9.66 17.76
CA THR A 202 4.13 10.72 17.10
C THR A 202 5.11 10.21 16.04
N ASP A 203 5.30 8.89 15.96
CA ASP A 203 6.10 8.18 14.97
C ASP A 203 5.32 6.98 14.38
N ASP A 204 6.00 6.00 13.79
CA ASP A 204 5.33 4.87 13.15
C ASP A 204 4.77 3.88 14.19
N THR A 205 3.45 3.72 14.26
CA THR A 205 2.81 2.75 15.15
C THR A 205 2.94 1.33 14.58
N GLY A 206 3.61 0.41 15.28
CA GLY A 206 3.75 -0.99 14.84
C GLY A 206 5.00 -1.72 15.36
N HIS A 207 5.61 -2.53 14.48
CA HIS A 207 6.67 -3.48 14.80
C HIS A 207 8.08 -2.90 14.67
N GLU A 208 8.96 -3.24 15.62
CA GLU A 208 10.31 -2.66 15.75
C GLU A 208 11.21 -2.87 14.52
N SER A 209 11.02 -3.95 13.76
CA SER A 209 11.82 -4.21 12.55
C SER A 209 11.51 -3.26 11.39
N LEU A 210 10.40 -2.51 11.46
CA LEU A 210 10.02 -1.48 10.48
C LEU A 210 10.30 -0.07 11.02
N SER A 211 11.00 0.05 12.16
CA SER A 211 11.21 1.27 12.96
C SER A 211 10.02 1.72 13.80
N GLY A 212 8.88 1.01 13.74
CA GLY A 212 7.69 1.37 14.50
C GLY A 212 7.66 0.82 15.92
N ASN A 213 6.72 1.32 16.73
CA ASN A 213 6.50 0.89 18.11
C ASN A 213 5.03 1.07 18.54
N TRP A 214 4.65 0.72 19.77
CA TRP A 214 3.26 0.84 20.27
C TRP A 214 3.10 1.81 21.44
N VAL A 215 4.02 2.75 21.59
CA VAL A 215 3.90 3.88 22.54
C VAL A 215 3.01 4.96 21.91
N LEU A 216 2.49 5.84 22.76
CA LEU A 216 1.70 7.01 22.38
C LEU A 216 2.35 8.20 23.10
N GLU A 217 3.31 8.87 22.43
CA GLU A 217 4.23 9.82 23.08
C GLU A 217 3.57 11.17 23.37
N LEU A 218 2.60 11.58 22.55
CA LEU A 218 1.79 12.75 22.86
C LEU A 218 0.73 12.36 23.87
N GLN A 219 0.72 13.07 25.00
CA GLN A 219 -0.33 12.99 26.01
C GLN A 219 -0.88 14.38 26.28
N ILE A 220 -2.19 14.53 26.15
CA ILE A 220 -2.97 15.74 26.46
C ILE A 220 -3.90 15.35 27.61
N GLY A 221 -3.66 15.90 28.80
CA GLY A 221 -4.40 15.55 30.02
C GLY A 221 -3.71 14.47 30.86
N SER A 222 -4.51 13.62 31.52
CA SER A 222 -4.07 12.47 32.33
C SER A 222 -4.53 11.18 31.66
N ILE A 223 -3.62 10.24 31.42
CA ILE A 223 -3.94 9.01 30.69
C ILE A 223 -3.99 7.84 31.67
N GLU A 224 -5.19 7.32 31.90
CA GLU A 224 -5.46 6.18 32.77
C GLU A 224 -5.54 4.85 32.00
N ALA A 225 -5.91 4.88 30.72
CA ALA A 225 -5.91 3.69 29.86
C ALA A 225 -4.51 3.22 29.50
N MET A 226 -4.36 1.90 29.39
CA MET A 226 -3.15 1.27 28.86
C MET A 226 -3.28 1.00 27.35
N VAL A 227 -2.14 0.94 26.67
CA VAL A 227 -1.99 0.42 25.30
C VAL A 227 -2.71 -0.93 25.18
N THR A 228 -3.63 -1.04 24.22
CA THR A 228 -4.58 -2.17 24.11
C THR A 228 -4.00 -3.39 23.41
N ILE A 229 -2.80 -3.29 22.83
CA ILE A 229 -2.15 -4.38 22.09
C ILE A 229 -1.09 -5.01 22.99
N SER A 230 -1.26 -6.31 23.30
CA SER A 230 -0.41 -7.01 24.27
C SER A 230 1.03 -7.17 23.78
N GLY A 231 1.99 -7.24 24.70
CA GLY A 231 3.41 -7.43 24.35
C GLY A 231 3.73 -8.74 23.59
N GLU A 232 2.80 -9.70 23.57
CA GLU A 232 2.88 -10.89 22.70
C GLU A 232 2.49 -10.55 21.26
N MET A 233 1.42 -9.76 21.07
CA MET A 233 1.02 -9.25 19.75
C MET A 233 2.05 -8.26 19.19
N GLN A 234 2.58 -7.34 20.00
CA GLN A 234 3.59 -6.36 19.56
C GLN A 234 4.86 -7.02 18.97
N GLN A 235 5.16 -8.28 19.34
CA GLN A 235 6.29 -9.08 18.81
C GLN A 235 5.90 -10.04 17.67
N ARG A 236 4.60 -10.19 17.38
CA ARG A 236 4.07 -11.07 16.32
C ARG A 236 3.59 -10.29 15.10
N TRP A 237 3.05 -9.09 15.33
CA TRP A 237 2.59 -8.16 14.30
C TRP A 237 3.71 -7.92 13.28
N GLY A 238 3.46 -8.16 11.99
CA GLY A 238 4.48 -7.98 10.95
C GLY A 238 4.78 -6.52 10.60
N GLY A 239 3.96 -5.59 11.11
CA GLY A 239 3.57 -4.41 10.35
C GLY A 239 3.66 -3.05 11.03
N LEU A 240 3.13 -2.03 10.36
CA LEU A 240 2.87 -0.67 10.79
C LEU A 240 1.39 -0.33 10.54
N LEU A 241 0.86 0.67 11.24
CA LEU A 241 -0.47 1.24 10.99
C LEU A 241 -0.42 2.44 10.02
N ALA A 242 0.58 2.51 9.14
CA ALA A 242 0.67 3.57 8.12
C ALA A 242 -0.32 3.27 6.98
N GLU A 243 -0.73 4.27 6.20
CA GLU A 243 -1.52 4.02 4.98
C GLU A 243 -0.76 3.11 4.00
N PRO A 244 -1.41 2.15 3.31
CA PRO A 244 -0.74 1.28 2.35
C PRO A 244 -0.27 2.04 1.11
N ILE A 245 1.05 2.06 0.89
CA ILE A 245 1.69 2.72 -0.26
C ILE A 245 1.89 1.72 -1.40
N ALA A 246 1.05 1.84 -2.43
CA ALA A 246 1.30 1.21 -3.72
C ALA A 246 2.15 2.13 -4.61
N ALA A 247 3.30 1.64 -5.07
CA ALA A 247 4.19 2.36 -5.98
C ALA A 247 5.01 1.41 -6.84
N PHE A 248 5.41 1.85 -8.03
CA PHE A 248 6.54 1.24 -8.73
C PHE A 248 7.81 2.02 -8.46
N LEU A 249 8.90 1.29 -8.30
CA LEU A 249 10.26 1.77 -8.13
C LEU A 249 11.14 1.20 -9.23
N ILE A 250 12.27 1.85 -9.50
CA ILE A 250 13.40 1.25 -10.21
C ILE A 250 14.65 1.30 -9.35
N SER A 251 15.45 0.24 -9.47
CA SER A 251 16.80 0.11 -8.92
C SER A 251 17.82 0.12 -10.07
N ASP A 252 18.71 1.12 -10.16
CA ASP A 252 19.74 1.18 -11.21
C ASP A 252 20.74 0.02 -11.10
N GLN A 253 21.30 -0.18 -9.90
CA GLN A 253 22.32 -1.20 -9.63
C GLN A 253 21.89 -2.65 -10.00
N THR A 254 20.60 -2.91 -10.14
CA THR A 254 20.05 -4.21 -10.59
C THR A 254 19.28 -4.15 -11.92
N ASP A 255 18.96 -2.95 -12.42
CA ASP A 255 18.02 -2.68 -13.52
C ASP A 255 16.73 -3.52 -13.41
N GLU A 256 16.08 -3.38 -12.25
CA GLU A 256 14.85 -4.07 -11.84
C GLU A 256 13.70 -3.07 -11.58
N VAL A 257 12.54 -3.35 -12.16
CA VAL A 257 11.27 -2.70 -11.76
C VAL A 257 10.68 -3.45 -10.57
N ILE A 258 10.44 -2.73 -9.48
CA ILE A 258 9.91 -3.26 -8.23
C ILE A 258 8.52 -2.68 -8.00
N LYS A 259 7.48 -3.54 -7.91
CA LYS A 259 6.18 -3.14 -7.34
C LYS A 259 6.30 -3.19 -5.83
N LEU A 260 6.14 -2.06 -5.15
CA LEU A 260 5.63 -2.04 -3.78
C LEU A 260 4.11 -2.14 -3.88
N THR A 261 3.55 -3.19 -3.28
CA THR A 261 2.09 -3.35 -3.18
C THR A 261 1.60 -2.89 -1.82
N ASP A 262 2.37 -3.23 -0.78
CA ASP A 262 2.18 -2.79 0.59
C ASP A 262 3.55 -2.46 1.25
N ARG A 263 3.55 -1.62 2.27
CA ARG A 263 4.66 -1.38 3.22
C ARG A 263 4.34 -1.77 4.67
N THR A 264 3.07 -2.04 4.97
CA THR A 264 2.45 -2.00 6.28
C THR A 264 2.37 -3.34 7.00
N ASN A 265 2.62 -4.49 6.35
CA ASN A 265 2.58 -5.80 7.03
C ASN A 265 3.77 -6.71 6.77
N THR A 266 4.35 -6.62 5.57
CA THR A 266 5.76 -6.89 5.25
C THR A 266 5.94 -6.25 3.89
N ALA A 267 6.93 -5.37 3.69
CA ALA A 267 6.97 -4.62 2.43
C ALA A 267 7.15 -5.55 1.22
N THR A 268 6.06 -5.77 0.47
CA THR A 268 5.95 -6.76 -0.61
C THR A 268 6.50 -6.20 -1.91
N ALA A 269 7.82 -6.01 -1.94
CA ALA A 269 8.58 -5.67 -3.13
C ALA A 269 8.62 -6.87 -4.10
N VAL A 270 7.73 -6.86 -5.08
CA VAL A 270 7.76 -7.81 -6.20
C VAL A 270 8.63 -7.23 -7.31
N VAL A 271 9.83 -7.79 -7.48
CA VAL A 271 10.63 -7.60 -8.70
C VAL A 271 9.86 -8.21 -9.87
N LEU A 272 9.41 -7.38 -10.81
CA LEU A 272 8.54 -7.81 -11.91
C LEU A 272 9.24 -8.70 -12.95
N GLY A 273 10.56 -8.66 -13.00
CA GLY A 273 11.38 -9.52 -13.86
C GLY A 273 12.87 -9.35 -13.58
N PRO A 274 13.71 -10.33 -13.96
CA PRO A 274 15.11 -10.41 -13.52
C PRO A 274 16.05 -9.37 -14.12
N MET A 275 15.61 -8.68 -15.19
CA MET A 275 16.23 -7.52 -15.84
C MET A 275 15.14 -6.83 -16.68
N THR A 276 15.17 -5.51 -16.80
CA THR A 276 14.33 -4.72 -17.74
C THR A 276 14.62 -4.96 -19.24
N ASN A 277 15.71 -5.66 -19.57
CA ASN A 277 16.38 -5.72 -20.89
C ASN A 277 17.04 -4.39 -21.35
N THR A 278 17.18 -3.41 -20.47
CA THR A 278 18.06 -2.24 -20.65
C THR A 278 19.37 -2.43 -19.87
N PHE A 279 20.07 -1.37 -19.45
CA PHE A 279 21.20 -1.51 -18.50
C PHE A 279 21.32 -0.43 -17.41
N ASN A 280 20.51 0.63 -17.46
CA ASN A 280 20.57 1.80 -16.60
C ASN A 280 19.31 2.65 -16.90
N VAL A 281 18.19 2.28 -16.28
CA VAL A 281 16.92 3.04 -16.33
C VAL A 281 16.95 4.06 -15.22
N GLU A 282 16.97 5.33 -15.61
CA GLU A 282 17.26 6.45 -14.70
C GLU A 282 15.97 7.03 -14.10
N ALA A 283 14.85 7.03 -14.83
CA ALA A 283 13.59 7.60 -14.34
C ALA A 283 12.33 6.92 -14.86
N LEU A 284 11.25 7.11 -14.09
CA LEU A 284 9.90 6.64 -14.37
C LEU A 284 8.89 7.79 -14.37
N VAL A 285 7.83 7.67 -15.18
CA VAL A 285 6.64 8.53 -15.06
C VAL A 285 5.35 7.83 -15.49
N ARG A 286 4.28 7.92 -14.70
CA ARG A 286 2.97 7.30 -15.01
C ARG A 286 2.01 8.29 -15.65
N ASP A 287 1.48 7.91 -16.81
CA ASP A 287 0.36 8.60 -17.44
C ASP A 287 -0.95 8.06 -16.82
N THR A 288 -1.48 8.78 -15.84
CA THR A 288 -2.72 8.44 -15.13
C THR A 288 -3.95 8.38 -16.03
N THR A 289 -3.91 8.93 -17.24
CA THR A 289 -5.02 8.82 -18.22
C THR A 289 -5.00 7.49 -18.98
N THR A 290 -3.85 6.82 -19.06
CA THR A 290 -3.69 5.57 -19.81
C THR A 290 -3.28 4.37 -18.95
N GLY A 291 -2.84 4.60 -17.71
CA GLY A 291 -2.21 3.61 -16.85
C GLY A 291 -0.75 3.28 -17.22
N ASN A 292 -0.27 3.71 -18.40
CA ASN A 292 1.08 3.44 -18.87
C ASN A 292 2.13 4.06 -17.94
N ILE A 293 3.19 3.31 -17.67
CA ILE A 293 4.40 3.83 -17.05
C ILE A 293 5.48 3.92 -18.12
N TYR A 294 6.05 5.11 -18.26
CA TYR A 294 7.11 5.41 -19.20
C TYR A 294 8.46 5.44 -18.47
N ALA A 295 9.52 5.04 -19.16
CA ALA A 295 10.88 4.93 -18.61
C ALA A 295 11.92 5.60 -19.52
N SER A 296 12.97 6.17 -18.92
CA SER A 296 14.19 6.62 -19.62
C SER A 296 15.37 5.70 -19.32
N ASP A 297 16.02 5.17 -20.36
CA ASP A 297 17.29 4.44 -20.24
C ASP A 297 18.33 5.17 -21.11
N ASN A 298 19.10 6.05 -20.46
CA ASN A 298 20.12 6.90 -21.06
C ASN A 298 19.70 7.71 -22.31
N ASP A 299 19.72 7.10 -23.51
CA ASP A 299 19.27 7.71 -24.78
C ASP A 299 17.91 7.22 -25.29
N ARG A 300 17.31 6.22 -24.62
CA ARG A 300 16.08 5.53 -25.00
C ARG A 300 14.88 5.90 -24.13
N PHE A 301 13.69 5.87 -24.75
CA PHE A 301 12.40 6.05 -24.10
C PHE A 301 11.50 4.85 -24.41
N GLY A 302 10.79 4.33 -23.41
CA GLY A 302 9.91 3.17 -23.57
C GLY A 302 8.72 3.16 -22.60
N ILE A 303 7.89 2.12 -22.71
CA ILE A 303 6.81 1.80 -21.77
C ILE A 303 7.22 0.57 -20.96
N VAL A 304 7.06 0.60 -19.65
CA VAL A 304 7.30 -0.54 -18.76
C VAL A 304 6.20 -1.58 -18.94
N ASP A 305 6.60 -2.83 -19.15
CA ASP A 305 5.72 -3.99 -19.13
C ASP A 305 5.51 -4.46 -17.69
N LEU A 306 4.29 -4.29 -17.17
CA LEU A 306 3.95 -4.61 -15.78
C LEU A 306 3.69 -6.11 -15.53
N GLU A 307 3.84 -6.97 -16.54
CA GLU A 307 3.80 -8.45 -16.41
C GLU A 307 5.21 -9.05 -16.21
N ASN A 308 6.25 -8.40 -16.74
CA ASN A 308 7.61 -8.96 -16.77
C ASN A 308 8.75 -7.94 -16.51
N GLY A 309 8.42 -6.70 -16.15
CA GLY A 309 9.37 -5.63 -15.80
C GLY A 309 10.12 -5.01 -16.98
N THR A 310 9.92 -5.45 -18.22
CA THR A 310 10.78 -5.04 -19.34
C THR A 310 10.38 -3.70 -19.98
N VAL A 311 11.35 -2.94 -20.48
CA VAL A 311 11.10 -1.65 -21.14
C VAL A 311 10.86 -1.86 -22.64
N ASN A 312 9.60 -1.74 -23.07
CA ASN A 312 9.20 -1.70 -24.47
C ASN A 312 9.62 -0.36 -25.11
N VAL A 313 10.85 -0.29 -25.61
CA VAL A 313 11.45 0.90 -26.23
C VAL A 313 10.64 1.38 -27.43
N LEU A 314 10.21 2.65 -27.39
CA LEU A 314 9.50 3.34 -28.46
C LEU A 314 10.46 4.09 -29.41
N GLY A 315 11.60 4.55 -28.90
CA GLY A 315 12.63 5.23 -29.69
C GLY A 315 13.72 5.87 -28.84
N SER A 316 14.46 6.80 -29.44
CA SER A 316 15.55 7.54 -28.78
C SER A 316 15.24 9.04 -28.69
N PHE A 317 15.69 9.70 -27.62
CA PHE A 317 15.46 11.12 -27.39
C PHE A 317 16.11 12.00 -28.47
N GLY A 318 17.33 11.65 -28.89
CA GLY A 318 18.01 12.23 -30.05
C GLY A 318 19.01 13.35 -29.71
N THR A 319 18.90 14.50 -30.37
CA THR A 319 19.89 15.59 -30.26
C THR A 319 19.24 16.96 -30.44
N VAL A 320 19.41 17.84 -29.46
CA VAL A 320 18.81 19.19 -29.41
C VAL A 320 19.86 20.23 -29.01
N GLY A 321 19.88 21.40 -29.66
CA GLY A 321 20.84 22.48 -29.37
C GLY A 321 22.33 22.18 -29.66
N GLY A 322 22.69 20.92 -29.93
CA GLY A 322 24.07 20.42 -29.96
C GLY A 322 24.37 19.41 -28.83
N HIS A 323 23.46 19.27 -27.87
CA HIS A 323 23.49 18.26 -26.82
C HIS A 323 22.92 16.93 -27.36
N SER A 324 23.65 15.84 -27.13
CA SER A 324 23.16 14.48 -27.36
C SER A 324 22.36 14.07 -26.14
N LEU A 325 21.08 13.74 -26.31
CA LEU A 325 20.18 13.40 -25.20
C LEU A 325 20.40 11.93 -24.83
N ASN A 326 21.53 11.65 -24.18
CA ASN A 326 21.99 10.30 -23.86
C ASN A 326 22.34 10.07 -22.37
N GLN A 327 21.91 11.00 -21.51
CA GLN A 327 21.92 10.87 -20.05
C GLN A 327 20.63 11.57 -19.57
N VAL A 328 19.48 10.93 -19.82
CA VAL A 328 18.16 11.46 -19.45
C VAL A 328 17.75 10.89 -18.11
N VAL A 329 18.21 11.58 -17.07
CA VAL A 329 18.11 11.22 -15.65
C VAL A 329 16.70 11.32 -15.08
N SER A 330 15.75 11.90 -15.83
CA SER A 330 14.48 12.34 -15.26
C SER A 330 13.31 12.43 -16.25
N LEU A 331 12.11 12.11 -15.78
CA LEU A 331 10.83 12.21 -16.50
C LEU A 331 9.70 12.76 -15.61
N GLY A 332 9.09 13.88 -15.99
CA GLY A 332 7.94 14.46 -15.27
C GLY A 332 6.75 14.77 -16.19
N ILE A 333 5.54 14.31 -15.85
CA ILE A 333 4.33 14.50 -16.67
C ILE A 333 3.47 15.64 -16.14
N HIS A 334 3.02 16.55 -17.01
CA HIS A 334 2.11 17.62 -16.63
C HIS A 334 0.66 17.10 -16.61
N PRO A 335 0.00 16.94 -15.45
CA PRO A 335 -1.18 16.07 -15.34
C PRO A 335 -2.41 16.58 -16.10
N GLN A 336 -2.55 17.90 -16.30
CA GLN A 336 -3.66 18.47 -17.07
C GLN A 336 -3.50 18.36 -18.60
N THR A 337 -2.31 18.03 -19.11
CA THR A 337 -2.02 17.99 -20.56
C THR A 337 -1.47 16.64 -21.03
N GLY A 338 -1.01 15.79 -20.11
CA GLY A 338 -0.34 14.53 -20.43
C GLY A 338 1.00 14.71 -21.15
N GLU A 339 1.56 15.92 -21.18
CA GLU A 339 2.88 16.16 -21.77
C GLU A 339 3.97 15.62 -20.84
N ILE A 340 4.84 14.75 -21.35
CA ILE A 340 6.05 14.32 -20.62
C ILE A 340 7.17 15.31 -20.91
N TRP A 341 7.77 15.80 -19.83
CA TRP A 341 8.97 16.64 -19.79
C TRP A 341 10.12 15.77 -19.30
N ALA A 342 11.34 16.11 -19.67
CA ALA A 342 12.53 15.32 -19.34
C ALA A 342 13.74 16.23 -19.13
N VAL A 343 14.65 15.83 -18.24
CA VAL A 343 15.94 16.50 -18.05
C VAL A 343 17.06 15.61 -18.55
N HIS A 344 17.92 16.17 -19.40
CA HIS A 344 19.23 15.61 -19.71
C HIS A 344 20.29 16.32 -18.87
N ALA A 345 20.91 15.57 -17.96
CA ALA A 345 22.06 16.03 -17.18
C ALA A 345 23.30 16.06 -18.07
N THR A 346 23.99 17.21 -18.16
CA THR A 346 25.18 17.34 -19.04
C THR A 346 26.51 17.04 -18.34
N GLY A 347 26.43 16.57 -17.07
CA GLY A 347 27.59 16.44 -16.17
C GLY A 347 28.07 17.77 -15.60
N SER A 348 27.33 18.86 -15.85
CA SER A 348 27.56 20.21 -15.34
C SER A 348 26.38 21.13 -15.66
N SER A 349 26.05 22.06 -14.78
CA SER A 349 25.12 23.16 -15.11
C SER A 349 25.59 23.98 -16.34
N PRO A 350 24.69 24.37 -17.26
CA PRO A 350 23.24 24.13 -17.22
C PRO A 350 22.83 22.78 -17.81
N ASP A 351 21.80 22.18 -17.20
CA ASP A 351 21.15 20.98 -17.71
C ASP A 351 20.04 21.31 -18.73
N VAL A 352 19.66 20.32 -19.55
CA VAL A 352 18.77 20.51 -20.70
C VAL A 352 17.38 19.97 -20.39
N LEU A 353 16.41 20.88 -20.21
CA LEU A 353 14.99 20.54 -20.02
C LEU A 353 14.29 20.51 -21.39
N PHE A 354 13.64 19.40 -21.74
CA PHE A 354 12.94 19.23 -23.01
C PHE A 354 11.57 18.53 -22.84
N LYS A 355 10.78 18.39 -23.91
CA LYS A 355 9.54 17.59 -23.93
C LYS A 355 9.68 16.35 -24.81
N VAL A 356 9.05 15.26 -24.42
CA VAL A 356 9.12 13.95 -25.09
C VAL A 356 7.87 13.67 -25.91
N ASN A 357 8.05 13.23 -27.16
CA ASN A 357 6.95 12.70 -27.97
C ASN A 357 6.63 11.27 -27.53
N LYS A 358 5.53 11.09 -26.79
CA LYS A 358 5.10 9.81 -26.21
C LYS A 358 4.86 8.67 -27.22
N ALA A 359 4.80 8.96 -28.53
CA ALA A 359 4.62 7.95 -29.58
C ALA A 359 5.93 7.56 -30.29
N THR A 360 7.04 8.28 -30.09
CA THR A 360 8.31 8.05 -30.80
C THR A 360 9.57 8.14 -29.94
N GLY A 361 9.46 8.56 -28.67
CA GLY A 361 10.59 8.77 -27.75
C GLY A 361 11.45 10.00 -28.04
N ALA A 362 11.39 10.56 -29.25
CA ALA A 362 12.17 11.74 -29.63
C ALA A 362 11.70 13.01 -28.92
N TYR A 363 12.61 13.98 -28.73
CA TYR A 363 12.23 15.31 -28.25
C TYR A 363 11.24 16.01 -29.21
N ASP A 364 10.38 16.87 -28.67
CA ASP A 364 9.51 17.74 -29.46
C ASP A 364 10.23 19.06 -29.86
N PRO A 365 10.59 19.27 -31.13
CA PRO A 365 11.22 20.50 -31.58
C PRO A 365 10.26 21.71 -31.62
N THR A 366 8.96 21.50 -31.46
CA THR A 366 7.96 22.59 -31.43
C THR A 366 7.78 23.20 -30.04
N ALA A 367 8.23 22.50 -28.99
CA ALA A 367 8.21 22.96 -27.61
C ALA A 367 8.99 24.29 -27.42
N PHE A 368 8.67 24.99 -26.33
CA PHE A 368 9.36 26.22 -25.90
C PHE A 368 9.45 27.29 -27.01
N GLY A 369 8.34 27.49 -27.73
CA GLY A 369 8.25 28.46 -28.82
C GLY A 369 8.96 28.05 -30.11
N GLY A 370 9.17 26.75 -30.34
CA GLY A 370 9.92 26.23 -31.49
C GLY A 370 11.44 26.21 -31.29
N THR A 371 11.90 26.24 -30.04
CA THR A 371 13.32 26.03 -29.69
C THR A 371 13.62 24.57 -29.32
N GLY A 372 12.61 23.84 -28.81
CA GLY A 372 12.69 22.42 -28.45
C GLY A 372 13.24 22.12 -27.05
N TYR A 373 13.88 23.09 -26.39
CA TYR A 373 14.49 22.92 -25.06
C TYR A 373 14.60 24.24 -24.29
N LEU A 374 14.83 24.14 -22.99
CA LEU A 374 15.33 25.19 -22.11
C LEU A 374 16.66 24.74 -21.49
N LEU A 375 17.48 25.72 -21.08
CA LEU A 375 18.65 25.49 -20.23
C LEU A 375 18.30 25.86 -18.80
N VAL A 376 18.65 25.01 -17.84
CA VAL A 376 18.37 25.20 -16.41
C VAL A 376 19.70 25.35 -15.68
N ASP A 377 20.06 26.59 -15.32
CA ASP A 377 21.37 26.92 -14.74
C ASP A 377 21.32 26.99 -13.20
N THR A 378 21.46 25.82 -12.57
CA THR A 378 21.45 25.64 -11.12
C THR A 378 22.68 26.24 -10.43
N VAL A 379 23.84 26.28 -11.13
CA VAL A 379 25.06 26.94 -10.65
C VAL A 379 24.90 28.46 -10.67
N ALA A 380 24.34 29.07 -11.72
CA ALA A 380 24.11 30.52 -11.77
C ALA A 380 23.03 30.98 -10.77
N ALA A 381 22.08 30.10 -10.42
CA ALA A 381 21.15 30.31 -9.31
C ALA A 381 21.79 30.13 -7.92
N GLY A 382 23.03 29.61 -7.86
CA GLY A 382 23.80 29.44 -6.61
C GLY A 382 23.42 28.22 -5.78
N VAL A 383 22.81 27.19 -6.40
CA VAL A 383 22.10 26.13 -5.68
C VAL A 383 22.87 24.80 -5.62
N GLY A 384 23.46 24.35 -6.73
CA GLY A 384 24.11 23.04 -6.85
C GLY A 384 24.68 22.79 -8.25
N ALA A 385 24.92 21.52 -8.62
CA ALA A 385 25.67 21.16 -9.83
C ALA A 385 24.81 20.63 -11.00
N SER A 386 23.89 19.71 -10.74
CA SER A 386 22.91 19.17 -11.68
C SER A 386 21.54 18.99 -11.02
N ILE A 387 20.52 18.79 -11.85
CA ILE A 387 19.21 18.25 -11.43
C ILE A 387 19.28 16.74 -11.52
N ASP A 388 18.67 16.08 -10.53
CA ASP A 388 18.60 14.63 -10.46
C ASP A 388 17.23 14.18 -11.05
N ASP A 389 16.09 14.46 -10.40
CA ASP A 389 14.74 14.18 -10.93
C ASP A 389 13.76 15.39 -10.91
N ILE A 390 12.64 15.33 -11.64
CA ILE A 390 11.64 16.40 -11.84
C ILE A 390 10.19 15.90 -11.76
N THR A 391 9.33 16.66 -11.07
CA THR A 391 7.89 16.34 -11.05
C THR A 391 6.97 17.57 -11.03
N TRP A 392 5.73 17.35 -11.43
CA TRP A 392 4.70 18.39 -11.48
C TRP A 392 3.76 18.28 -10.28
N ALA A 393 3.69 19.34 -9.47
CA ALA A 393 2.80 19.39 -8.32
C ALA A 393 2.11 20.77 -8.19
N PRO A 394 0.95 20.86 -7.52
CA PRO A 394 0.26 22.13 -7.32
C PRO A 394 1.01 23.04 -6.34
N ASP A 395 0.96 24.35 -6.58
CA ASP A 395 1.54 25.37 -5.70
C ASP A 395 0.81 25.38 -4.33
N PRO A 396 1.52 25.28 -3.19
CA PRO A 396 0.91 25.29 -1.86
C PRO A 396 0.05 26.52 -1.55
N SER A 397 0.31 27.65 -2.20
CA SER A 397 -0.47 28.89 -2.06
C SER A 397 -1.60 29.05 -3.07
N ASN A 398 -1.63 28.20 -4.11
CA ASN A 398 -2.60 28.25 -5.20
C ASN A 398 -2.73 26.88 -5.89
N PRO A 399 -3.57 25.96 -5.40
CA PRO A 399 -3.69 24.62 -5.97
C PRO A 399 -4.14 24.55 -7.44
N SER A 400 -4.66 25.65 -8.01
CA SER A 400 -4.98 25.75 -9.44
C SER A 400 -3.75 26.04 -10.33
N GLN A 401 -2.58 26.31 -9.75
CA GLN A 401 -1.32 26.55 -10.47
C GLN A 401 -0.38 25.36 -10.30
N TRP A 402 0.04 24.78 -11.43
CA TRP A 402 1.04 23.71 -11.46
C TRP A 402 2.46 24.27 -11.56
N ASN A 403 3.35 23.74 -10.74
CA ASN A 403 4.77 24.07 -10.70
C ASN A 403 5.60 22.82 -11.06
N LEU A 404 6.73 23.04 -11.73
CA LEU A 404 7.76 22.02 -11.95
C LEU A 404 8.77 22.08 -10.79
N TYR A 405 8.76 21.06 -9.93
CA TYR A 405 9.76 20.88 -8.88
C TYR A 405 10.88 19.97 -9.36
N ALA A 406 12.04 20.03 -8.72
CA ALA A 406 13.16 19.14 -8.99
C ALA A 406 13.96 18.81 -7.74
N THR A 407 14.51 17.60 -7.68
CA THR A 407 15.56 17.20 -6.73
C THR A 407 16.90 17.76 -7.16
N MET A 408 17.70 18.09 -6.17
CA MET A 408 19.16 18.09 -6.25
C MET A 408 19.64 17.45 -4.94
N ALA A 409 20.40 16.37 -4.92
CA ALA A 409 21.08 15.71 -3.79
C ALA A 409 20.57 16.05 -2.35
N SER A 410 20.79 17.28 -1.86
CA SER A 410 20.41 17.75 -0.51
C SER A 410 19.21 18.72 -0.41
N ARG A 411 18.52 19.07 -1.49
CA ARG A 411 17.52 20.15 -1.54
C ARG A 411 16.49 20.07 -2.67
N LEU A 412 15.31 20.64 -2.38
CA LEU A 412 14.25 20.86 -3.36
C LEU A 412 14.43 22.21 -4.07
N ILE A 413 14.23 22.22 -5.39
CA ILE A 413 14.11 23.44 -6.20
C ILE A 413 12.77 23.49 -6.95
N ARG A 414 12.44 24.68 -7.47
CA ARG A 414 11.38 24.88 -8.47
C ARG A 414 11.95 25.50 -9.74
N ILE A 415 11.63 24.93 -10.89
CA ILE A 415 12.03 25.39 -12.21
C ILE A 415 10.86 26.16 -12.84
N ASN A 416 11.12 27.32 -13.45
CA ASN A 416 10.13 28.05 -14.21
C ASN A 416 9.96 27.42 -15.62
N PRO A 417 8.80 26.81 -15.95
CA PRO A 417 8.62 26.01 -17.16
C PRO A 417 8.58 26.83 -18.47
N LEU A 418 8.64 28.16 -18.40
CA LEU A 418 8.68 29.06 -19.56
C LEU A 418 10.08 29.63 -19.82
N THR A 419 11.01 29.53 -18.87
CA THR A 419 12.29 30.25 -18.91
C THR A 419 13.52 29.49 -18.40
N GLY A 420 13.33 28.36 -17.71
CA GLY A 420 14.43 27.61 -17.07
C GLY A 420 14.98 28.26 -15.79
N ALA A 421 14.38 29.38 -15.33
CA ALA A 421 14.82 30.06 -14.11
C ALA A 421 14.54 29.21 -12.85
N VAL A 422 15.58 29.00 -12.04
CA VAL A 422 15.54 28.19 -10.81
C VAL A 422 15.16 29.04 -9.60
N THR A 423 14.38 28.47 -8.68
CA THR A 423 14.12 28.98 -7.32
C THR A 423 14.56 27.91 -6.31
N ASP A 424 15.47 28.25 -5.40
CA ASP A 424 15.80 27.42 -4.23
C ASP A 424 14.60 27.40 -3.26
N ILE A 425 14.17 26.22 -2.81
CA ILE A 425 13.07 26.08 -1.85
C ILE A 425 13.62 25.78 -0.45
N GLY A 426 14.54 24.81 -0.34
CA GLY A 426 15.23 24.50 0.92
C GLY A 426 15.83 23.09 0.96
N LEU A 427 16.53 22.79 2.05
CA LEU A 427 17.20 21.50 2.28
C LEU A 427 16.20 20.42 2.69
N PHE A 428 16.41 19.18 2.23
CA PHE A 428 15.66 18.01 2.70
C PHE A 428 15.89 17.75 4.19
N GLY A 429 17.15 17.88 4.64
CA GLY A 429 17.53 17.77 6.04
C GLY A 429 19.04 18.02 6.21
N THR A 430 19.55 17.91 7.44
CA THR A 430 21.01 18.07 7.68
C THR A 430 21.83 16.87 7.22
N ASN A 431 21.20 15.70 7.07
CA ASN A 431 21.84 14.41 6.78
C ASN A 431 21.29 13.75 5.50
N ILE A 432 20.42 14.43 4.75
CA ILE A 432 19.84 13.94 3.49
C ILE A 432 20.57 14.66 2.37
N THR A 433 21.36 13.92 1.59
CA THR A 433 22.35 14.48 0.65
C THR A 433 22.46 13.68 -0.66
N ASP A 434 21.45 12.88 -0.96
CA ASP A 434 21.47 11.73 -1.88
C ASP A 434 20.01 11.36 -2.21
N MET A 435 19.20 12.38 -2.52
CA MET A 435 17.77 12.26 -2.87
C MET A 435 17.65 12.30 -4.39
N GLU A 436 17.55 11.13 -5.00
CA GLU A 436 17.58 10.96 -6.45
C GLU A 436 16.16 11.19 -7.02
N GLY A 437 15.31 10.16 -6.96
CA GLY A 437 13.96 10.17 -7.53
C GLY A 437 12.98 11.10 -6.82
N LEU A 438 12.06 11.68 -7.60
CA LEU A 438 11.06 12.65 -7.17
C LEU A 438 9.73 12.45 -7.91
N SER A 439 8.67 12.17 -7.18
CA SER A 439 7.31 12.03 -7.73
C SER A 439 6.28 12.88 -6.99
N ALA A 440 5.12 13.02 -7.62
CA ALA A 440 3.91 13.50 -6.98
C ALA A 440 2.87 12.38 -6.96
N ASP A 441 2.12 12.26 -5.87
CA ASP A 441 0.85 11.52 -5.87
C ASP A 441 -0.25 12.35 -6.57
N GLU A 442 -1.47 11.82 -6.75
CA GLU A 442 -2.53 12.60 -7.43
C GLU A 442 -3.15 13.69 -6.54
N ASN A 443 -2.93 13.64 -5.22
CA ASN A 443 -3.17 14.76 -4.31
C ASN A 443 -2.12 15.88 -4.47
N GLY A 444 -1.01 15.59 -5.13
CA GLY A 444 0.08 16.51 -5.41
C GLY A 444 1.04 16.72 -4.23
N ASN A 445 1.10 15.80 -3.26
CA ASN A 445 2.19 15.76 -2.29
C ASN A 445 3.47 15.33 -3.00
N LEU A 446 4.63 15.84 -2.56
CA LEU A 446 5.90 15.38 -3.11
C LEU A 446 6.44 14.20 -2.31
N TRP A 447 7.02 13.26 -3.03
CA TRP A 447 7.61 12.04 -2.52
C TRP A 447 8.97 11.83 -3.18
N GLY A 448 9.96 11.33 -2.45
CA GLY A 448 11.29 11.08 -3.00
C GLY A 448 11.99 9.86 -2.41
N THR A 449 13.06 9.44 -3.08
CA THR A 449 13.86 8.25 -2.76
C THR A 449 15.30 8.62 -2.44
N THR A 450 15.96 7.88 -1.54
CA THR A 450 17.40 8.07 -1.28
C THR A 450 18.26 6.85 -1.58
N GLY A 451 19.41 7.12 -2.23
CA GLY A 451 20.39 6.14 -2.69
C GLY A 451 21.38 5.66 -1.63
N ASN A 452 22.38 4.93 -2.11
CA ASN A 452 23.37 4.15 -1.37
C ASN A 452 24.58 4.99 -0.88
N SER A 453 24.71 6.26 -1.29
CA SER A 453 25.89 7.09 -1.03
C SER A 453 25.84 7.81 0.33
N SER A 454 24.65 8.20 0.79
CA SER A 454 24.46 8.96 2.06
C SER A 454 24.62 8.15 3.35
N GLY A 455 24.51 6.82 3.30
CA GLY A 455 24.34 5.99 4.50
C GLY A 455 22.92 6.05 5.12
N LEU A 456 22.00 6.85 4.56
CA LEU A 456 20.56 6.77 4.79
C LEU A 456 19.90 5.97 3.67
N THR A 457 20.49 4.80 3.41
CA THR A 457 20.29 4.01 2.19
C THR A 457 18.87 3.49 2.06
N ASN A 458 18.31 3.58 0.84
CA ASN A 458 17.10 2.90 0.42
C ASN A 458 15.88 3.31 1.26
N ARG A 459 15.48 4.58 1.19
CA ARG A 459 14.34 5.12 1.95
C ARG A 459 13.38 5.89 1.06
N VAL A 460 12.13 5.98 1.50
CA VAL A 460 11.10 6.84 0.92
C VAL A 460 10.74 7.95 1.89
N TRP A 461 10.56 9.15 1.36
CA TRP A 461 10.33 10.38 2.10
C TRP A 461 9.15 11.14 1.50
N THR A 462 8.32 11.77 2.34
CA THR A 462 7.47 12.89 1.90
C THR A 462 8.26 14.19 1.96
N ILE A 463 7.96 15.15 1.07
CA ILE A 463 8.73 16.39 0.90
C ILE A 463 7.79 17.60 0.97
N ASN A 464 8.09 18.52 1.89
CA ASN A 464 7.33 19.74 2.08
C ASN A 464 7.62 20.78 0.97
N LYS A 465 6.70 20.90 0.00
CA LYS A 465 6.76 21.83 -1.15
C LYS A 465 7.08 23.31 -0.83
N SER A 466 6.86 23.76 0.41
CA SER A 466 7.07 25.16 0.83
C SER A 466 8.42 25.42 1.48
N THR A 467 9.10 24.39 1.99
CA THR A 467 10.32 24.51 2.81
C THR A 467 11.46 23.60 2.36
N GLY A 468 11.19 22.63 1.48
CA GLY A 468 12.12 21.61 1.04
C GLY A 468 12.34 20.48 2.06
N ALA A 469 11.91 20.62 3.32
CA ALA A 469 12.14 19.62 4.37
C ALA A 469 11.47 18.28 4.04
N ALA A 470 12.18 17.18 4.33
CA ALA A 470 11.73 15.82 4.07
C ALA A 470 11.47 15.03 5.37
N THR A 471 10.35 14.32 5.42
CA THR A 471 9.95 13.43 6.51
C THR A 471 10.13 11.98 6.06
N LEU A 472 10.68 11.12 6.93
CA LEU A 472 10.86 9.70 6.61
C LEU A 472 9.51 9.00 6.65
N VAL A 473 9.21 8.18 5.64
CA VAL A 473 8.00 7.33 5.58
C VAL A 473 8.35 5.84 5.68
N GLY A 474 9.61 5.48 5.46
CA GLY A 474 10.11 4.15 5.75
C GLY A 474 11.29 3.72 4.89
N GLN A 475 11.80 2.51 5.17
CA GLN A 475 12.85 1.88 4.37
C GLN A 475 12.26 1.11 3.19
N MET A 476 13.07 0.83 2.17
CA MET A 476 12.79 -0.14 1.11
C MET A 476 13.26 -1.52 1.59
N PRO A 477 12.53 -2.61 1.27
CA PRO A 477 12.92 -3.98 1.66
C PRO A 477 14.04 -4.58 0.79
N VAL A 478 14.31 -4.00 -0.39
CA VAL A 478 15.31 -4.51 -1.35
C VAL A 478 16.56 -3.62 -1.35
N GLY A 479 17.70 -4.22 -1.68
CA GLY A 479 18.99 -3.53 -1.84
C GLY A 479 19.15 -2.97 -3.26
N GLY A 480 19.13 -1.64 -3.43
CA GLY A 480 19.36 -0.98 -4.72
C GLY A 480 19.60 0.52 -4.56
N ASP A 481 20.11 1.15 -5.62
CA ASP A 481 20.12 2.62 -5.80
C ASP A 481 18.83 3.01 -6.51
N TYR A 482 18.02 3.87 -5.90
CA TYR A 482 16.61 4.06 -6.26
C TYR A 482 16.36 5.38 -7.00
N GLU A 483 16.72 5.40 -8.27
CA GLU A 483 16.64 6.60 -9.14
C GLU A 483 15.20 7.06 -9.42
N GLY A 484 14.23 6.14 -9.40
CA GLY A 484 12.85 6.44 -9.77
C GLY A 484 11.81 5.88 -8.80
N ILE A 485 10.82 6.71 -8.47
CA ILE A 485 9.57 6.32 -7.80
C ILE A 485 8.38 6.87 -8.58
N VAL A 486 7.34 6.05 -8.77
CA VAL A 486 6.04 6.52 -9.26
C VAL A 486 4.91 5.82 -8.53
N PHE A 487 4.00 6.61 -8.01
CA PHE A 487 2.86 6.11 -7.26
C PHE A 487 1.88 5.42 -8.20
N LEU A 488 1.41 4.27 -7.74
CA LEU A 488 0.18 3.70 -8.25
C LEU A 488 -0.96 4.59 -7.74
N THR A 489 -2.00 4.73 -8.56
CA THR A 489 -3.17 5.54 -8.18
C THR A 489 -3.80 5.01 -6.90
N GLN A 490 -4.58 5.87 -6.24
CA GLN A 490 -5.41 5.55 -5.07
C GLN A 490 -6.06 4.16 -5.15
N PRO A 491 -6.32 3.52 -4.00
CA PRO A 491 -7.07 2.27 -3.95
C PRO A 491 -8.33 2.33 -4.82
N VAL A 492 -8.54 1.30 -5.64
CA VAL A 492 -9.75 1.16 -6.46
C VAL A 492 -10.41 -0.13 -6.05
N ASP A 493 -11.63 0.01 -5.57
CA ASP A 493 -12.54 -1.05 -5.21
C ASP A 493 -13.03 -1.80 -6.48
N LEU A 494 -12.86 -3.12 -6.49
CA LEU A 494 -13.03 -4.00 -7.65
C LEU A 494 -13.85 -5.26 -7.30
N GLU A 495 -15.18 -5.19 -7.33
CA GLU A 495 -16.02 -6.39 -7.21
C GLU A 495 -15.84 -7.37 -8.38
N ALA A 496 -15.80 -8.68 -8.10
CA ALA A 496 -16.04 -9.73 -9.09
C ALA A 496 -17.37 -10.46 -8.86
N ARG A 497 -18.01 -10.90 -9.95
CA ARG A 497 -19.23 -11.72 -9.89
C ARG A 497 -19.19 -12.85 -10.92
N ILE A 498 -19.68 -14.04 -10.56
CA ILE A 498 -19.84 -15.18 -11.45
C ILE A 498 -21.21 -15.83 -11.30
N THR A 499 -21.97 -15.82 -12.40
CA THR A 499 -23.25 -16.54 -12.50
C THR A 499 -23.20 -17.62 -13.58
N VAL A 500 -24.14 -18.56 -13.55
CA VAL A 500 -24.30 -19.62 -14.55
C VAL A 500 -25.72 -19.63 -15.09
N SER A 501 -25.88 -19.82 -16.41
CA SER A 501 -27.16 -19.72 -17.13
C SER A 501 -28.24 -20.70 -16.63
N GLN A 502 -27.83 -21.79 -15.98
CA GLN A 502 -28.70 -22.72 -15.26
C GLN A 502 -27.87 -23.42 -14.17
N THR A 503 -28.38 -23.49 -12.93
CA THR A 503 -27.71 -24.16 -11.80
C THR A 503 -27.89 -25.67 -11.79
N THR A 504 -28.67 -26.21 -12.73
CA THR A 504 -28.83 -27.65 -12.98
C THR A 504 -28.79 -27.90 -14.49
N ALA A 505 -28.09 -28.96 -14.92
CA ALA A 505 -27.97 -29.35 -16.35
C ALA A 505 -27.87 -30.87 -16.52
N ASP A 506 -28.17 -31.38 -17.72
CA ASP A 506 -27.92 -32.78 -18.11
C ASP A 506 -26.53 -32.95 -18.75
N GLU A 507 -26.05 -34.20 -18.83
CA GLU A 507 -24.78 -34.50 -19.52
C GLU A 507 -24.86 -34.15 -21.02
N GLY A 508 -23.97 -33.25 -21.45
CA GLY A 508 -23.89 -32.81 -22.84
C GLY A 508 -24.65 -31.53 -23.17
N ASP A 509 -25.34 -30.94 -22.20
CA ASP A 509 -25.91 -29.59 -22.29
C ASP A 509 -24.83 -28.52 -22.49
N PHE A 510 -25.26 -27.33 -22.94
CA PHE A 510 -24.44 -26.13 -22.99
C PHE A 510 -24.81 -25.20 -21.84
N VAL A 511 -23.82 -24.81 -21.06
CA VAL A 511 -23.94 -23.86 -19.94
C VAL A 511 -23.07 -22.64 -20.21
N THR A 512 -23.63 -21.45 -20.02
CA THR A 512 -22.89 -20.19 -20.16
C THR A 512 -22.66 -19.61 -18.77
N TYR A 513 -21.40 -19.46 -18.39
CA TYR A 513 -21.01 -18.64 -17.26
C TYR A 513 -20.97 -17.18 -17.69
N VAL A 514 -21.45 -16.28 -16.84
CA VAL A 514 -21.31 -14.84 -17.00
C VAL A 514 -20.45 -14.36 -15.84
N ILE A 515 -19.24 -13.93 -16.17
CA ILE A 515 -18.28 -13.36 -15.24
C ILE A 515 -18.30 -11.84 -15.45
N GLN A 516 -18.33 -11.09 -14.36
CA GLN A 516 -18.26 -9.64 -14.34
C GLN A 516 -17.11 -9.21 -13.43
N VAL A 517 -16.49 -8.10 -13.78
CA VAL A 517 -15.67 -7.29 -12.87
C VAL A 517 -16.23 -5.89 -12.91
N GLU A 518 -16.44 -5.25 -11.77
CA GLU A 518 -16.83 -3.85 -11.66
C GLU A 518 -15.66 -3.03 -11.14
N ASN A 519 -15.52 -1.79 -11.62
CA ASN A 519 -14.82 -0.74 -10.88
C ASN A 519 -15.94 0.12 -10.30
N THR A 520 -16.12 0.05 -8.98
CA THR A 520 -17.18 0.70 -8.23
C THR A 520 -16.87 2.16 -7.93
N ASP A 521 -15.58 2.54 -7.87
CA ASP A 521 -15.18 3.91 -7.58
C ASP A 521 -15.69 4.89 -8.66
N ALA A 522 -16.17 6.04 -8.21
CA ALA A 522 -16.85 7.00 -9.06
C ALA A 522 -15.93 7.88 -9.92
N ASN A 523 -14.62 7.92 -9.67
CA ASN A 523 -13.68 8.88 -10.28
C ASN A 523 -12.34 8.30 -10.75
N ILE A 524 -11.86 7.21 -10.17
CA ILE A 524 -10.52 6.64 -10.33
C ILE A 524 -10.57 5.43 -11.29
N LEU A 525 -9.55 5.28 -12.13
CA LEU A 525 -9.39 4.08 -12.97
C LEU A 525 -8.44 3.07 -12.31
N ALA A 526 -8.77 1.78 -12.47
CA ALA A 526 -7.84 0.70 -12.22
C ALA A 526 -7.00 0.43 -13.48
N SER A 527 -5.71 0.08 -13.31
CA SER A 527 -4.89 -0.45 -14.41
C SER A 527 -4.46 -1.90 -14.16
N GLY A 528 -4.05 -2.60 -15.23
CA GLY A 528 -3.50 -3.96 -15.14
C GLY A 528 -4.44 -5.06 -14.64
N VAL A 529 -5.75 -4.81 -14.60
CA VAL A 529 -6.76 -5.72 -14.03
C VAL A 529 -6.81 -7.02 -14.81
N GLN A 530 -6.70 -8.14 -14.10
CA GLN A 530 -6.90 -9.49 -14.62
C GLN A 530 -7.68 -10.34 -13.62
N LEU A 531 -8.60 -11.16 -14.12
CA LEU A 531 -9.38 -12.11 -13.32
C LEU A 531 -9.00 -13.55 -13.70
N GLN A 532 -8.94 -14.44 -12.70
CA GLN A 532 -8.75 -15.87 -12.89
C GLN A 532 -10.04 -16.63 -12.56
N SER A 533 -10.40 -17.61 -13.40
CA SER A 533 -11.50 -18.53 -13.17
C SER A 533 -11.19 -19.87 -13.83
N LEU A 534 -10.34 -20.66 -13.17
CA LEU A 534 -9.89 -21.98 -13.64
C LEU A 534 -11.07 -22.87 -14.04
N VAL A 535 -10.90 -23.61 -15.14
CA VAL A 535 -11.95 -24.49 -15.69
C VAL A 535 -12.00 -25.80 -14.90
N PRO A 536 -13.09 -26.11 -14.18
CA PRO A 536 -13.17 -27.34 -13.39
C PRO A 536 -13.28 -28.59 -14.27
N SER A 537 -12.79 -29.72 -13.77
CA SER A 537 -12.99 -31.02 -14.43
C SER A 537 -14.47 -31.36 -14.57
N GLY A 538 -14.93 -31.65 -15.78
CA GLY A 538 -16.34 -31.94 -16.08
C GLY A 538 -16.96 -31.00 -17.12
N LEU A 539 -16.24 -29.96 -17.54
CA LEU A 539 -16.61 -29.07 -18.64
C LEU A 539 -15.69 -29.25 -19.85
N THR A 540 -16.16 -28.88 -21.04
CA THR A 540 -15.36 -28.70 -22.27
C THR A 540 -15.70 -27.34 -22.88
N PHE A 541 -14.70 -26.50 -23.17
CA PHE A 541 -14.90 -25.18 -23.76
C PHE A 541 -15.55 -25.22 -25.14
N VAL A 542 -16.38 -24.22 -25.43
CA VAL A 542 -17.11 -24.08 -26.70
C VAL A 542 -16.90 -22.69 -27.31
N SER A 543 -17.05 -21.63 -26.51
CA SER A 543 -16.84 -20.25 -26.95
C SER A 543 -16.71 -19.27 -25.79
N SER A 544 -16.10 -18.12 -26.05
CA SER A 544 -16.05 -16.97 -25.14
C SER A 544 -16.32 -15.66 -25.91
N SER A 545 -16.89 -14.68 -25.23
CA SER A 545 -17.00 -13.30 -25.72
C SER A 545 -16.92 -12.32 -24.56
N ALA A 546 -15.93 -11.43 -24.60
CA ALA A 546 -15.75 -10.36 -23.63
C ALA A 546 -16.12 -9.00 -24.21
N THR A 547 -16.58 -8.11 -23.35
CA THR A 547 -16.77 -6.66 -23.61
C THR A 547 -15.43 -5.94 -23.80
N LYS A 548 -14.40 -6.35 -23.05
CA LYS A 548 -13.02 -5.85 -23.09
C LYS A 548 -12.03 -6.98 -22.80
N GLY A 549 -10.78 -6.82 -23.24
CA GLY A 549 -9.70 -7.75 -22.93
C GLY A 549 -9.76 -9.08 -23.70
N THR A 550 -9.00 -10.07 -23.21
CA THR A 550 -8.85 -11.40 -23.84
C THR A 550 -8.99 -12.52 -22.82
N TRP A 551 -9.73 -13.58 -23.19
CA TRP A 551 -9.88 -14.80 -22.40
C TRP A 551 -8.91 -15.90 -22.88
N ASN A 552 -8.20 -16.54 -21.95
CA ASN A 552 -7.43 -17.75 -22.19
C ASN A 552 -8.00 -18.92 -21.39
N ASP A 553 -8.81 -19.76 -22.05
CA ASP A 553 -9.44 -20.94 -21.45
C ASP A 553 -8.44 -21.95 -20.85
N SER A 554 -7.22 -22.02 -21.38
CA SER A 554 -6.20 -22.97 -20.92
C SER A 554 -5.53 -22.60 -19.59
N THR A 555 -5.59 -21.32 -19.21
CA THR A 555 -5.13 -20.81 -17.90
C THR A 555 -6.26 -20.28 -17.04
N GLY A 556 -7.48 -20.19 -17.57
CA GLY A 556 -8.61 -19.55 -16.90
C GLY A 556 -8.45 -18.03 -16.71
N VAL A 557 -7.53 -17.36 -17.41
CA VAL A 557 -7.24 -15.93 -17.21
C VAL A 557 -8.02 -15.05 -18.19
N TRP A 558 -8.63 -13.99 -17.66
CA TRP A 558 -9.19 -12.86 -18.39
C TRP A 558 -8.35 -11.61 -18.17
N SER A 559 -7.53 -11.25 -19.15
CA SER A 559 -6.72 -10.03 -19.08
C SER A 559 -7.55 -8.84 -19.57
N ILE A 560 -8.03 -7.99 -18.65
CA ILE A 560 -8.93 -6.85 -18.94
C ILE A 560 -8.13 -5.58 -19.24
N GLY A 561 -7.04 -5.35 -18.48
CA GLY A 561 -6.20 -4.16 -18.55
C GLY A 561 -6.80 -3.01 -17.75
N VAL A 562 -6.90 -1.82 -18.35
CA VAL A 562 -7.50 -0.65 -17.69
C VAL A 562 -9.01 -0.83 -17.50
N MET A 563 -9.55 -0.46 -16.34
CA MET A 563 -10.99 -0.32 -16.10
C MET A 563 -11.30 1.11 -15.61
N ASN A 564 -12.13 1.82 -16.37
CA ASN A 564 -12.52 3.19 -16.02
C ASN A 564 -13.42 3.19 -14.78
N ALA A 565 -13.36 4.28 -14.01
CA ALA A 565 -14.30 4.61 -12.94
C ALA A 565 -15.76 4.31 -13.30
N ALA A 566 -16.51 3.73 -12.36
CA ALA A 566 -17.92 3.35 -12.49
C ALA A 566 -18.22 2.55 -13.78
N THR A 567 -17.39 1.55 -14.10
CA THR A 567 -17.65 0.66 -15.25
C THR A 567 -17.51 -0.82 -14.92
N THR A 568 -18.59 -1.57 -15.16
CA THR A 568 -18.57 -3.02 -15.26
C THR A 568 -17.99 -3.48 -16.61
N GLN A 569 -17.11 -4.47 -16.58
CA GLN A 569 -16.80 -5.31 -17.74
C GLN A 569 -17.48 -6.68 -17.57
N THR A 570 -17.78 -7.34 -18.68
CA THR A 570 -18.43 -8.67 -18.71
C THR A 570 -17.74 -9.62 -19.70
N LEU A 571 -17.60 -10.87 -19.27
CA LEU A 571 -17.13 -12.03 -20.03
C LEU A 571 -18.20 -13.13 -20.00
N HIS A 572 -18.69 -13.52 -21.16
CA HIS A 572 -19.50 -14.74 -21.31
C HIS A 572 -18.59 -15.90 -21.74
N VAL A 573 -18.68 -17.04 -21.05
CA VAL A 573 -17.95 -18.27 -21.42
C VAL A 573 -18.88 -19.47 -21.45
N THR A 574 -19.00 -20.11 -22.61
CA THR A 574 -19.88 -21.25 -22.82
C THR A 574 -19.08 -22.54 -22.84
N TYR A 575 -19.52 -23.49 -22.01
CA TYR A 575 -18.99 -24.84 -21.93
C TYR A 575 -20.07 -25.86 -22.25
N ARG A 576 -19.64 -27.04 -22.69
CA ARG A 576 -20.46 -28.23 -22.74
C ARG A 576 -20.19 -29.09 -21.50
N VAL A 577 -21.25 -29.60 -20.87
CA VAL A 577 -21.14 -30.54 -19.75
C VAL A 577 -20.64 -31.90 -20.26
N ASN A 578 -19.63 -32.47 -19.62
CA ASN A 578 -19.00 -33.72 -20.08
C ASN A 578 -19.79 -34.95 -19.65
N ALA A 579 -19.71 -36.02 -20.45
CA ALA A 579 -20.25 -37.32 -20.07
C ALA A 579 -19.41 -37.95 -18.92
N GLY A 580 -20.06 -38.63 -17.98
CA GLY A 580 -19.45 -39.13 -16.74
C GLY A 580 -19.46 -38.12 -15.58
N THR A 581 -20.29 -37.07 -15.66
CA THR A 581 -20.47 -36.06 -14.60
C THR A 581 -21.82 -36.16 -13.88
N ALA A 582 -22.77 -36.98 -14.34
CA ALA A 582 -24.09 -37.14 -13.76
C ALA A 582 -24.08 -37.39 -12.24
N GLY A 583 -24.79 -36.56 -11.49
CA GLY A 583 -24.83 -36.60 -10.02
C GLY A 583 -23.68 -35.89 -9.30
N GLN A 584 -22.78 -35.21 -10.03
CA GLN A 584 -21.74 -34.37 -9.45
C GLN A 584 -22.20 -32.91 -9.34
N THR A 585 -21.61 -32.17 -8.41
CA THR A 585 -21.68 -30.71 -8.37
C THR A 585 -20.34 -30.15 -8.83
N ILE A 586 -20.36 -29.34 -9.89
CA ILE A 586 -19.20 -28.65 -10.44
C ILE A 586 -19.20 -27.24 -9.86
N ASN A 587 -18.30 -26.97 -8.92
CA ASN A 587 -18.07 -25.62 -8.37
C ASN A 587 -17.06 -24.89 -9.25
N ARG A 588 -17.29 -23.59 -9.48
CA ARG A 588 -16.35 -22.69 -10.15
C ARG A 588 -16.23 -21.38 -9.37
N VAL A 589 -15.01 -20.91 -9.19
CA VAL A 589 -14.66 -19.64 -8.55
C VAL A 589 -14.22 -18.65 -9.63
N ALA A 590 -14.38 -17.36 -9.40
CA ALA A 590 -13.76 -16.28 -10.15
C ALA A 590 -13.18 -15.26 -9.15
N GLU A 591 -11.96 -14.78 -9.40
CA GLU A 591 -11.12 -14.03 -8.44
C GLU A 591 -10.26 -12.99 -9.19
N ILE A 592 -10.09 -11.77 -8.67
CA ILE A 592 -9.25 -10.73 -9.30
C ILE A 592 -7.80 -10.89 -8.87
N PHE A 593 -7.19 -12.00 -9.28
CA PHE A 593 -5.80 -12.37 -8.98
C PHE A 593 -4.71 -11.34 -9.41
N ARG A 594 -5.07 -10.24 -10.09
CA ARG A 594 -4.13 -9.14 -10.35
C ARG A 594 -4.83 -7.79 -10.58
N SER A 595 -4.40 -6.78 -9.81
CA SER A 595 -4.58 -5.36 -10.12
C SER A 595 -3.24 -4.61 -10.03
N ASP A 596 -3.11 -3.49 -10.75
CA ASP A 596 -2.01 -2.55 -10.50
C ASP A 596 -2.29 -1.72 -9.23
N ASN A 597 -3.48 -1.13 -9.13
CA ASN A 597 -3.97 -0.44 -7.93
C ASN A 597 -4.14 -1.46 -6.78
N PRO A 598 -3.96 -1.05 -5.50
CA PRO A 598 -4.47 -1.81 -4.38
C PRO A 598 -6.01 -1.72 -4.36
N ASP A 599 -6.66 -2.69 -3.72
CA ASP A 599 -8.08 -2.64 -3.39
C ASP A 599 -8.23 -2.29 -1.89
N PRO A 600 -9.22 -1.48 -1.47
CA PRO A 600 -9.33 -1.07 -0.07
C PRO A 600 -9.96 -2.09 0.92
N ASP A 601 -10.49 -3.26 0.51
CA ASP A 601 -10.69 -4.39 1.47
C ASP A 601 -10.52 -5.82 0.93
N SER A 602 -10.31 -6.03 -0.36
CA SER A 602 -9.95 -7.34 -0.93
C SER A 602 -8.44 -7.47 -1.22
N ASP A 603 -7.84 -8.66 -1.06
CA ASP A 603 -6.41 -8.91 -1.31
C ASP A 603 -6.19 -9.87 -2.52
N PRO A 604 -5.93 -9.36 -3.74
CA PRO A 604 -5.74 -10.15 -4.96
C PRO A 604 -4.84 -11.41 -4.85
N ASP A 605 -5.36 -12.56 -5.32
CA ASP A 605 -4.71 -13.90 -5.32
C ASP A 605 -4.57 -14.54 -3.92
N ASN A 606 -5.37 -14.10 -2.93
CA ASN A 606 -5.38 -14.67 -1.57
C ASN A 606 -6.32 -15.89 -1.37
N GLY A 607 -7.31 -16.10 -2.24
CA GLY A 607 -8.28 -17.19 -2.16
C GLY A 607 -9.41 -17.05 -1.12
N VAL A 608 -9.76 -15.84 -0.66
CA VAL A 608 -10.71 -15.61 0.45
C VAL A 608 -12.15 -15.36 -0.01
N LEU A 609 -12.98 -16.42 0.02
CA LEU A 609 -14.42 -16.43 -0.37
C LEU A 609 -15.37 -15.56 0.49
N SER A 610 -14.86 -14.60 1.26
CA SER A 610 -15.63 -13.60 2.01
C SER A 610 -15.32 -12.15 1.64
N GLU A 611 -14.29 -11.94 0.81
CA GLU A 611 -13.98 -10.69 0.12
C GLU A 611 -14.81 -10.59 -1.18
N ASP A 612 -14.89 -9.40 -1.80
CA ASP A 612 -15.78 -9.14 -2.94
C ASP A 612 -15.08 -9.18 -4.31
N ASP A 613 -13.75 -9.27 -4.36
CA ASP A 613 -13.00 -9.68 -5.55
C ASP A 613 -13.22 -11.16 -5.94
N GLN A 614 -13.83 -11.98 -5.06
CA GLN A 614 -13.99 -13.41 -5.25
C GLN A 614 -15.43 -13.91 -5.07
N GLU A 615 -16.06 -14.42 -6.13
CA GLU A 615 -17.37 -15.11 -6.07
C GLU A 615 -17.27 -16.57 -6.56
N SER A 616 -18.13 -17.45 -6.03
CA SER A 616 -18.23 -18.85 -6.46
C SER A 616 -19.66 -19.29 -6.81
N VAL A 617 -19.78 -20.15 -7.81
CA VAL A 617 -21.06 -20.69 -8.29
C VAL A 617 -21.00 -22.20 -8.51
N SER A 618 -22.13 -22.88 -8.23
CA SER A 618 -22.28 -24.32 -8.35
C SER A 618 -23.24 -24.71 -9.48
N LEU A 619 -22.78 -25.61 -10.35
CA LEU A 619 -23.61 -26.32 -11.33
C LEU A 619 -23.83 -27.77 -10.86
N THR A 620 -25.09 -28.16 -10.64
CA THR A 620 -25.43 -29.57 -10.34
C THR A 620 -25.74 -30.32 -11.64
N VAL A 621 -25.00 -31.39 -11.93
CA VAL A 621 -25.32 -32.25 -13.09
C VAL A 621 -26.35 -33.28 -12.65
N ALA A 622 -27.48 -33.34 -13.36
CA ALA A 622 -28.59 -34.21 -13.02
C ALA A 622 -28.16 -35.69 -13.06
N SER A 623 -28.47 -36.44 -11.99
CA SER A 623 -28.36 -37.90 -12.01
C SER A 623 -29.54 -38.47 -12.80
N SER A 624 -29.27 -39.25 -13.85
CA SER A 624 -30.31 -39.93 -14.64
C SER A 624 -31.00 -41.04 -13.82
N ALA A 625 -32.02 -40.65 -13.05
CA ALA A 625 -32.87 -41.57 -12.33
C ALA A 625 -33.54 -42.54 -13.31
N ASN A 626 -33.42 -43.85 -13.06
CA ASN A 626 -34.00 -44.90 -13.89
C ASN A 626 -35.45 -44.59 -14.27
N THR A 627 -35.71 -44.38 -15.56
CA THR A 627 -37.08 -44.55 -16.06
C THR A 627 -37.49 -46.00 -15.83
N PRO A 628 -38.63 -46.27 -15.17
CA PRO A 628 -39.09 -47.64 -14.97
C PRO A 628 -39.23 -48.33 -16.33
N PRO A 629 -38.75 -49.58 -16.50
CA PRO A 629 -38.71 -50.22 -17.80
C PRO A 629 -40.13 -50.33 -18.38
N VAL A 630 -40.30 -49.81 -19.60
CA VAL A 630 -41.59 -49.80 -20.31
C VAL A 630 -42.18 -51.22 -20.30
N ALA A 631 -43.39 -51.35 -19.78
CA ALA A 631 -44.04 -52.65 -19.62
C ALA A 631 -44.20 -53.34 -20.99
N ASN A 632 -43.52 -54.48 -21.16
CA ASN A 632 -43.53 -55.27 -22.38
C ASN A 632 -44.98 -55.71 -22.72
N PRO A 633 -45.56 -55.29 -23.87
CA PRO A 633 -46.96 -55.55 -24.18
C PRO A 633 -47.29 -57.03 -24.52
N ASN A 634 -46.29 -57.91 -24.59
CA ASN A 634 -46.46 -59.31 -25.01
C ASN A 634 -46.63 -60.27 -23.83
N SER A 635 -47.80 -60.26 -23.19
CA SER A 635 -48.23 -61.32 -22.24
C SER A 635 -49.72 -61.68 -22.37
N TYR A 636 -50.12 -62.19 -23.54
CA TYR A 636 -51.45 -62.78 -23.71
C TYR A 636 -51.58 -64.09 -22.92
N SER A 637 -52.47 -64.11 -21.91
CA SER A 637 -52.93 -65.36 -21.28
C SER A 637 -54.48 -65.41 -21.19
N THR A 638 -55.05 -66.08 -22.19
CA THR A 638 -56.33 -66.84 -22.14
C THR A 638 -57.50 -66.23 -21.35
N ILE A 639 -58.40 -65.52 -22.04
CA ILE A 639 -59.75 -65.25 -21.53
C ILE A 639 -60.58 -66.55 -21.55
N GLN A 640 -60.98 -67.03 -20.38
CA GLN A 640 -62.17 -67.89 -20.24
C GLN A 640 -63.39 -66.99 -20.01
N ASN A 641 -64.46 -67.25 -20.76
CA ASN A 641 -65.66 -66.39 -20.78
C ASN A 641 -66.68 -66.81 -19.71
N THR A 642 -67.12 -65.88 -18.86
CA THR A 642 -68.43 -65.98 -18.19
C THR A 642 -68.97 -64.58 -17.87
N ALA A 643 -70.25 -64.37 -18.09
CA ALA A 643 -70.87 -63.04 -18.09
C ALA A 643 -71.37 -62.60 -16.71
N LEU A 644 -71.57 -61.29 -16.53
CA LEU A 644 -72.88 -60.71 -16.17
C LEU A 644 -72.92 -59.18 -16.35
N ASN A 645 -74.08 -58.65 -16.75
CA ASN A 645 -74.37 -57.21 -16.82
C ASN A 645 -74.70 -56.64 -15.43
N VAL A 646 -74.48 -55.33 -15.22
CA VAL A 646 -75.45 -54.37 -14.62
C VAL A 646 -75.08 -52.95 -15.11
N THR A 647 -76.04 -52.02 -15.10
CA THR A 647 -76.02 -50.68 -15.71
C THR A 647 -75.83 -49.51 -14.73
N GLY A 648 -75.26 -48.39 -15.21
CA GLY A 648 -75.27 -47.05 -14.60
C GLY A 648 -74.08 -46.24 -15.13
N SER A 649 -74.22 -45.12 -15.85
CA SER A 649 -74.89 -43.83 -15.56
C SER A 649 -74.29 -43.09 -14.36
N ALA A 650 -73.88 -41.81 -14.45
CA ALA A 650 -73.75 -40.92 -15.61
C ALA A 650 -72.95 -39.64 -15.23
N HIS A 651 -72.87 -38.68 -16.17
CA HIS A 651 -72.49 -37.26 -16.00
C HIS A 651 -71.01 -36.89 -15.87
N VAL A 652 -70.43 -36.62 -17.05
CA VAL A 652 -69.47 -35.53 -17.27
C VAL A 652 -70.08 -34.18 -16.85
N ASN A 653 -69.28 -33.26 -16.34
CA ASN A 653 -69.39 -31.86 -16.75
C ASN A 653 -67.99 -31.24 -16.90
N LEU A 654 -67.86 -30.34 -17.87
CA LEU A 654 -66.61 -29.68 -18.29
C LEU A 654 -66.64 -28.17 -17.96
N LEU A 655 -65.62 -27.46 -18.43
CA LEU A 655 -65.34 -26.01 -18.40
C LEU A 655 -64.44 -25.62 -17.20
N GLN A 656 -63.14 -25.37 -17.39
CA GLN A 656 -62.41 -24.38 -18.24
C GLN A 656 -62.23 -23.03 -17.55
N ASN A 657 -60.95 -22.64 -17.43
CA ASN A 657 -60.34 -21.31 -17.59
C ASN A 657 -60.95 -20.13 -16.79
N ASP A 658 -60.16 -19.25 -16.19
CA ASP A 658 -58.85 -18.75 -16.64
C ASP A 658 -57.62 -19.26 -15.86
#